data_AF-A0A2D9X1P6-F1
#
_entry.id   AF-A0A2D9X1P6-F1
#
_cell.length_a   1.000
_cell.length_b   1.000
_cell.length_c   1.000
_cell.angle_alpha   90.00
_cell.angle_beta   90.00
_cell.angle_gamma   90.00
#
_symmetry.space_group_name_H-M   'P 1'
#
loop_
_entity.id
_entity.type
_entity.pdbx_description
1 polymer ?
#
loop_
_entity_poly.entity_id
_entity_poly.type
_entity_poly.pdbx_seq_one_letter_code
_entity_poly.pdbx_strand_id
1 'polypeptide(L)'
;MPTWYEDLDGDGFGNGDVSKSTCTRPSGYVSNADDSDDVCSSDAYQNWYVDSDGDGYGTGSATSVCTDTDSVAGKVINNSDACDSYANGNATALPTWYEDEDGDGYSSNSSEVCESPGINWNLTANSGNDSCPIDSSITTVTPTWYEDSDGDGLGNGNVSESSCTKPSGYVSNADDSDDVCSSDAYQNWYVDSDEDGYGAGSADSICTDTDSVSGKVTNNNDACPIDSGITTVMPTWYEDLDGDGLGNGNVSESICTQPIGYVSNADDSDDVCNSNAYQNWYVDSDGDGYGAGSAESVCIDTVTLDGKVTNNSDACDSYANGDATALPTWFEDEDGDGYSSNSSEVCEAPGINWNLTAISGNDVCPLNADSTTVVALWYEDSDGDGLGNGNVSESICTQPSGYVSNTDDSDDACTNNSYQNWYVDSDEDGYGTGSATSVCTDTDSVAGKVTNNSDACDSYANGDASALPTWYEDADGDGYYSTTSVGCESPGSAWSLLVKPANRTELVAKLNETVPGQSNTYYNGNSAATCGDINTWDTSLITNMSSLFQHKSSFNCDISNWDVSNVTNMSHMFRDNSGTSIPIGSWDVSNVVHMTMMFAYSRFNHDISNWNTSKVIQMQGMFQGNTVFNQPIGSWNVSNVTNMCWMFAFNSSFNQPLSNWDVSNVDLMCHMFQEASAFNQPLNNWDVSNVTQIQNIFAWSYAYDQDLSSWDTSKIRSGYFGGFGHQAGFSSTNKCKIHDAFKSNPAWTEDSSQNPWCN
;
A
#
# COMPACT_ATOMS: atom_id res chain seq x y z
N MET A 1 19.42 17.85 -76.91
CA MET A 1 20.27 17.65 -75.72
C MET A 1 19.56 18.31 -74.56
N PRO A 2 19.52 17.72 -73.36
CA PRO A 2 18.92 18.36 -72.19
C PRO A 2 19.56 19.73 -71.93
N THR A 3 18.74 20.70 -71.57
CA THR A 3 19.18 22.04 -71.20
C THR A 3 19.18 22.13 -69.67
N TRP A 4 20.26 22.65 -69.11
CA TRP A 4 20.48 22.79 -67.67
C TRP A 4 20.72 24.27 -67.37
N TYR A 5 20.19 24.76 -66.25
CA TYR A 5 20.17 26.15 -65.81
C TYR A 5 21.08 26.32 -64.60
N GLU A 6 21.83 27.41 -64.53
CA GLU A 6 22.82 27.66 -63.47
C GLU A 6 22.12 27.83 -62.12
N ASP A 7 22.61 27.17 -61.07
CA ASP A 7 22.05 27.15 -59.71
C ASP A 7 23.21 27.43 -58.76
N LEU A 8 23.39 28.70 -58.40
CA LEU A 8 24.56 29.17 -57.65
C LEU A 8 24.44 29.02 -56.13
N ASP A 9 23.22 29.07 -55.59
CA ASP A 9 22.98 28.92 -54.16
C ASP A 9 22.63 27.47 -53.75
N GLY A 10 22.36 26.60 -54.72
CA GLY A 10 22.26 25.15 -54.57
C GLY A 10 20.89 24.68 -54.12
N ASP A 11 19.84 25.47 -54.34
CA ASP A 11 18.48 25.19 -53.86
C ASP A 11 17.69 24.21 -54.76
N GLY A 12 18.21 23.91 -55.96
CA GLY A 12 17.60 22.97 -56.89
C GLY A 12 16.81 23.60 -58.04
N PHE A 13 16.65 24.92 -58.06
CA PHE A 13 16.08 25.72 -59.13
C PHE A 13 17.19 26.56 -59.78
N GLY A 14 17.11 26.79 -61.08
CA GLY A 14 18.21 27.38 -61.82
C GLY A 14 17.76 28.55 -62.66
N ASN A 15 18.66 29.49 -62.88
CA ASN A 15 18.40 30.71 -63.60
C ASN A 15 18.08 30.47 -65.07
N GLY A 16 16.84 30.76 -65.46
CA GLY A 16 16.33 30.55 -66.81
C GLY A 16 17.12 31.26 -67.92
N ASP A 17 17.79 32.38 -67.58
CA ASP A 17 18.58 33.18 -68.52
C ASP A 17 20.00 32.65 -68.73
N VAL A 18 20.50 31.76 -67.85
CA VAL A 18 21.85 31.19 -67.93
C VAL A 18 21.79 29.68 -68.06
N SER A 19 21.88 29.17 -69.29
CA SER A 19 21.73 27.73 -69.56
C SER A 19 22.82 27.11 -70.44
N LYS A 20 23.01 25.79 -70.26
CA LYS A 20 23.92 24.93 -71.03
C LYS A 20 23.20 23.67 -71.51
N SER A 21 23.38 23.32 -72.79
CA SER A 21 22.76 22.14 -73.38
C SER A 21 23.77 21.00 -73.55
N THR A 22 23.75 20.03 -72.64
CA THR A 22 24.68 18.87 -72.59
C THR A 22 23.96 17.58 -72.21
N CYS A 23 24.49 16.43 -72.66
CA CYS A 23 23.88 15.12 -72.39
C CYS A 23 23.91 14.72 -70.91
N THR A 24 24.84 15.26 -70.12
CA THR A 24 24.94 15.04 -68.68
C THR A 24 24.93 16.38 -67.96
N ARG A 25 24.35 16.41 -66.76
CA ARG A 25 24.21 17.61 -65.92
C ARG A 25 25.58 18.20 -65.56
N PRO A 26 25.90 19.45 -65.96
CA PRO A 26 27.08 20.16 -65.48
C PRO A 26 27.00 20.43 -63.97
N SER A 27 28.14 20.50 -63.29
CA SER A 27 28.18 20.85 -61.86
C SER A 27 27.72 22.29 -61.63
N GLY A 28 26.84 22.51 -60.65
CA GLY A 28 26.22 23.82 -60.36
C GLY A 28 25.10 24.22 -61.31
N TYR A 29 24.47 23.24 -61.98
CA TYR A 29 23.35 23.48 -62.89
C TYR A 29 22.25 22.43 -62.66
N VAL A 30 20.98 22.82 -62.75
CA VAL A 30 19.79 21.99 -62.54
C VAL A 30 18.90 22.00 -63.79
N SER A 31 17.93 21.09 -63.88
CA SER A 31 17.05 21.01 -65.05
C SER A 31 15.86 21.96 -64.97
N ASN A 32 15.61 22.56 -63.80
CA ASN A 32 14.50 23.47 -63.57
C ASN A 32 14.96 24.92 -63.78
N ALA A 33 14.13 25.74 -64.44
CA ALA A 33 14.50 27.08 -64.93
C ALA A 33 13.78 28.22 -64.18
N ASP A 34 13.13 27.89 -63.06
CA ASP A 34 12.12 28.73 -62.42
C ASP A 34 12.70 29.70 -61.37
N ASP A 35 14.03 29.88 -61.33
CA ASP A 35 14.69 30.88 -60.49
C ASP A 35 15.02 32.14 -61.32
N SER A 36 14.69 33.32 -60.79
CA SER A 36 14.88 34.62 -61.44
C SER A 36 16.05 35.44 -60.90
N ASP A 37 16.62 35.09 -59.75
CA ASP A 37 17.69 35.84 -59.11
C ASP A 37 18.43 34.99 -58.06
N ASP A 38 19.55 34.39 -58.47
CA ASP A 38 20.48 33.53 -57.68
C ASP A 38 21.10 34.19 -56.40
N VAL A 39 20.37 35.01 -55.63
CA VAL A 39 20.83 35.70 -54.42
C VAL A 39 19.69 35.89 -53.40
N CYS A 40 19.65 35.12 -52.31
CA CYS A 40 18.72 35.36 -51.19
C CYS A 40 18.95 36.74 -50.51
N SER A 41 17.91 37.57 -50.49
CA SER A 41 17.83 38.82 -49.70
C SER A 41 17.55 38.53 -48.21
N SER A 42 18.07 39.35 -47.30
CA SER A 42 18.04 39.12 -45.84
C SER A 42 16.64 39.09 -45.19
N ASP A 43 15.58 39.44 -45.92
CA ASP A 43 14.21 39.54 -45.39
C ASP A 43 13.33 38.32 -45.75
N ALA A 44 13.94 37.23 -46.23
CA ALA A 44 13.25 36.11 -46.88
C ALA A 44 13.49 34.74 -46.21
N TYR A 45 13.37 34.62 -44.88
CA TYR A 45 13.48 33.32 -44.16
C TYR A 45 12.16 32.93 -43.48
N GLN A 46 11.68 31.70 -43.74
CA GLN A 46 10.49 31.09 -43.15
C GLN A 46 10.89 29.99 -42.16
N ASN A 47 10.19 29.91 -41.03
CA ASN A 47 10.41 28.89 -40.00
C ASN A 47 9.58 27.62 -40.28
N TRP A 48 10.24 26.46 -40.23
CA TRP A 48 9.64 25.14 -40.44
C TRP A 48 9.88 24.20 -39.25
N TYR A 49 8.86 23.43 -38.88
CA TYR A 49 8.77 22.52 -37.73
C TYR A 49 8.65 21.07 -38.21
N VAL A 50 9.18 20.10 -37.47
CA VAL A 50 9.14 18.69 -37.88
C VAL A 50 7.73 18.15 -37.70
N ASP A 51 7.20 17.51 -38.75
CA ASP A 51 5.89 16.85 -38.79
C ASP A 51 6.16 15.35 -38.84
N SER A 52 6.12 14.69 -37.68
CA SER A 52 6.62 13.31 -37.53
C SER A 52 5.59 12.26 -37.92
N ASP A 53 4.30 12.58 -37.81
CA ASP A 53 3.19 11.69 -38.13
C ASP A 53 2.48 12.02 -39.46
N GLY A 54 2.77 13.17 -40.06
CA GLY A 54 2.38 13.56 -41.41
C GLY A 54 1.00 14.20 -41.49
N ASP A 55 0.50 14.78 -40.40
CA ASP A 55 -0.85 15.33 -40.30
C ASP A 55 -0.98 16.80 -40.76
N GLY A 56 0.15 17.46 -41.03
CA GLY A 56 0.21 18.86 -41.48
C GLY A 56 0.52 19.89 -40.38
N TYR A 57 0.71 19.46 -39.14
CA TYR A 57 1.11 20.27 -37.99
C TYR A 57 2.42 19.68 -37.40
N GLY A 58 3.31 20.53 -36.89
CA GLY A 58 4.64 20.09 -36.46
C GLY A 58 5.03 20.63 -35.10
N THR A 59 6.10 20.08 -34.53
CA THR A 59 6.56 20.44 -33.17
C THR A 59 8.09 20.64 -33.09
N GLY A 60 8.58 21.24 -32.00
CA GLY A 60 10.00 21.39 -31.70
C GLY A 60 10.71 22.63 -32.28
N SER A 61 12.04 22.60 -32.36
CA SER A 61 12.86 23.76 -32.74
C SER A 61 12.75 24.09 -34.23
N ALA A 62 12.35 25.32 -34.54
CA ALA A 62 12.22 25.82 -35.90
C ALA A 62 13.56 25.79 -36.67
N THR A 63 13.52 25.29 -37.91
CA THR A 63 14.61 25.48 -38.88
C THR A 63 14.23 26.59 -39.84
N SER A 64 15.00 27.69 -39.87
CA SER A 64 14.76 28.82 -40.78
C SER A 64 15.38 28.55 -42.15
N VAL A 65 14.58 28.57 -43.21
CA VAL A 65 15.00 28.29 -44.60
C VAL A 65 14.52 29.42 -45.53
N CYS A 66 15.25 29.72 -46.61
CA CYS A 66 14.91 30.82 -47.53
C CYS A 66 13.55 30.54 -48.23
N THR A 67 12.74 31.57 -48.45
CA THR A 67 11.28 31.46 -48.69
C THR A 67 10.85 30.91 -50.05
N ASP A 68 11.75 30.63 -51.00
CA ASP A 68 11.36 30.09 -52.32
C ASP A 68 11.21 28.57 -52.34
N THR A 69 11.41 27.90 -51.20
CA THR A 69 11.09 26.47 -51.08
C THR A 69 9.63 26.28 -50.65
N ASP A 70 8.73 26.00 -51.61
CA ASP A 70 7.29 25.76 -51.36
C ASP A 70 7.02 24.55 -50.43
N SER A 71 8.01 23.69 -50.17
CA SER A 71 7.90 22.60 -49.19
C SER A 71 9.27 22.10 -48.73
N VAL A 72 9.45 21.96 -47.41
CA VAL A 72 10.61 21.28 -46.82
C VAL A 72 10.18 19.87 -46.41
N ALA A 73 10.80 18.84 -46.99
CA ALA A 73 10.36 17.45 -46.78
C ALA A 73 10.36 17.05 -45.29
N GLY A 74 9.22 16.55 -44.80
CA GLY A 74 9.01 16.13 -43.40
C GLY A 74 8.85 17.30 -42.42
N LYS A 75 8.58 18.51 -42.90
CA LYS A 75 8.40 19.70 -42.07
C LYS A 75 7.24 20.57 -42.56
N VAL A 76 6.60 21.27 -41.63
CA VAL A 76 5.45 22.16 -41.87
C VAL A 76 5.64 23.50 -41.16
N ILE A 77 4.90 24.52 -41.57
CA ILE A 77 5.02 25.88 -41.00
C ILE A 77 4.18 26.10 -39.74
N ASN A 78 3.22 25.20 -39.47
CA ASN A 78 2.31 25.32 -38.33
C ASN A 78 2.85 24.54 -37.13
N ASN A 79 3.01 25.20 -35.98
CA ASN A 79 3.63 24.63 -34.78
C ASN A 79 2.63 24.19 -33.69
N SER A 80 1.37 23.94 -34.07
CA SER A 80 0.27 23.79 -33.12
C SER A 80 -0.10 22.35 -32.77
N ASP A 81 0.79 21.38 -33.02
CA ASP A 81 0.52 19.99 -32.65
C ASP A 81 1.01 19.66 -31.23
N ALA A 82 0.13 19.07 -30.44
CA ALA A 82 0.43 18.59 -29.09
C ALA A 82 0.63 17.06 -29.04
N CYS A 83 0.26 16.33 -30.10
CA CYS A 83 0.18 14.87 -30.13
C CYS A 83 1.42 14.17 -30.72
N ASP A 84 2.30 14.86 -31.45
CA ASP A 84 3.59 14.31 -31.93
C ASP A 84 4.48 13.78 -30.79
N SER A 85 4.31 14.32 -29.57
CA SER A 85 4.99 13.84 -28.36
C SER A 85 4.52 12.45 -27.90
N TYR A 86 3.32 12.04 -28.29
CA TYR A 86 2.72 10.74 -27.96
C TYR A 86 3.26 9.62 -28.87
N ALA A 87 3.52 9.92 -30.16
CA ALA A 87 4.15 8.98 -31.09
C ALA A 87 5.59 8.59 -30.69
N ASN A 88 6.25 9.45 -29.89
CA ASN A 88 7.58 9.20 -29.31
C ASN A 88 7.55 8.76 -27.82
N GLY A 89 6.37 8.48 -27.26
CA GLY A 89 6.23 7.91 -25.92
C GLY A 89 6.55 8.86 -24.75
N ASN A 90 6.41 10.19 -24.92
CA ASN A 90 6.85 11.17 -23.92
C ASN A 90 5.73 12.07 -23.36
N ALA A 91 4.45 11.71 -23.50
CA ALA A 91 3.32 12.44 -22.91
C ALA A 91 2.36 11.51 -22.15
N THR A 92 1.78 12.01 -21.05
CA THR A 92 1.08 11.23 -20.02
C THR A 92 -0.45 11.30 -20.03
N ALA A 93 -1.10 12.05 -20.94
CA ALA A 93 -2.58 12.06 -21.06
C ALA A 93 -3.09 12.52 -22.44
N LEU A 94 -4.25 11.98 -22.85
CA LEU A 94 -5.01 12.42 -24.04
C LEU A 94 -5.79 13.73 -23.74
N PRO A 95 -6.08 14.57 -24.75
CA PRO A 95 -6.90 15.76 -24.55
C PRO A 95 -8.38 15.42 -24.29
N THR A 96 -8.98 16.08 -23.29
CA THR A 96 -10.40 15.94 -22.91
C THR A 96 -11.24 17.04 -23.58
N TRP A 97 -12.18 16.63 -24.44
CA TRP A 97 -13.14 17.49 -25.11
C TRP A 97 -14.44 17.58 -24.32
N TYR A 98 -15.09 18.75 -24.34
CA TYR A 98 -16.34 19.04 -23.65
C TYR A 98 -17.40 19.51 -24.64
N GLU A 99 -18.62 18.96 -24.56
CA GLU A 99 -19.73 19.28 -25.46
C GLU A 99 -20.44 20.57 -25.01
N ASP A 100 -20.28 21.66 -25.77
CA ASP A 100 -20.80 22.99 -25.50
C ASP A 100 -21.77 23.38 -26.63
N GLU A 101 -23.05 23.00 -26.51
CA GLU A 101 -24.05 23.14 -27.57
C GLU A 101 -24.54 24.58 -27.77
N ASP A 102 -24.47 25.44 -26.75
CA ASP A 102 -24.95 26.82 -26.78
C ASP A 102 -23.82 27.88 -26.71
N GLY A 103 -22.56 27.45 -26.53
CA GLY A 103 -21.36 28.28 -26.63
C GLY A 103 -21.08 29.10 -25.38
N ASP A 104 -21.62 28.70 -24.23
CA ASP A 104 -21.51 29.43 -22.97
C ASP A 104 -20.23 29.07 -22.17
N GLY A 105 -19.49 28.06 -22.63
CA GLY A 105 -18.24 27.61 -22.04
C GLY A 105 -18.40 26.60 -20.89
N TYR A 106 -19.59 26.06 -20.65
CA TYR A 106 -19.85 25.00 -19.69
C TYR A 106 -20.45 23.77 -20.36
N SER A 107 -20.12 22.59 -19.82
CA SER A 107 -20.59 21.33 -20.40
C SER A 107 -21.04 20.34 -19.34
N SER A 108 -22.09 19.59 -19.68
CA SER A 108 -22.55 18.41 -18.93
C SER A 108 -21.99 17.09 -19.46
N ASN A 109 -21.27 17.08 -20.60
CA ASN A 109 -20.71 15.88 -21.24
C ASN A 109 -19.22 16.06 -21.63
N SER A 110 -18.37 15.06 -21.40
CA SER A 110 -16.94 15.09 -21.80
C SER A 110 -16.43 13.79 -22.43
N SER A 111 -15.37 13.86 -23.25
CA SER A 111 -14.78 12.74 -24.01
C SER A 111 -13.28 12.91 -24.25
N GLU A 112 -12.47 11.86 -24.05
CA GLU A 112 -11.00 11.89 -24.18
C GLU A 112 -10.53 11.20 -25.48
N VAL A 113 -10.17 12.00 -26.50
CA VAL A 113 -9.80 11.52 -27.85
C VAL A 113 -8.87 12.54 -28.55
N CYS A 114 -8.01 12.09 -29.47
CA CYS A 114 -7.04 12.98 -30.15
C CYS A 114 -7.69 14.01 -31.08
N GLU A 115 -8.83 13.67 -31.69
CA GLU A 115 -9.58 14.57 -32.58
C GLU A 115 -10.94 14.93 -31.97
N SER A 116 -11.42 16.15 -32.25
CA SER A 116 -12.71 16.64 -31.74
C SER A 116 -13.88 15.68 -32.09
N PRO A 117 -14.67 15.22 -31.10
CA PRO A 117 -15.80 14.31 -31.33
C PRO A 117 -16.90 14.87 -32.27
N GLY A 118 -16.96 16.19 -32.45
CA GLY A 118 -18.00 16.84 -33.26
C GLY A 118 -17.95 18.37 -33.19
N ILE A 119 -18.82 19.03 -33.95
CA ILE A 119 -18.75 20.48 -34.22
C ILE A 119 -18.98 21.38 -32.98
N ASN A 120 -19.57 20.82 -31.91
CA ASN A 120 -19.88 21.52 -30.66
C ASN A 120 -18.98 21.06 -29.50
N TRP A 121 -17.83 20.46 -29.78
CA TRP A 121 -16.91 19.94 -28.76
C TRP A 121 -15.65 20.80 -28.69
N ASN A 122 -15.36 21.37 -27.52
CA ASN A 122 -14.25 22.29 -27.27
C ASN A 122 -13.38 21.83 -26.09
N LEU A 123 -12.07 22.10 -26.14
CA LEU A 123 -11.11 21.69 -25.10
C LEU A 123 -11.15 22.53 -23.82
N THR A 124 -11.81 23.69 -23.87
CA THR A 124 -11.73 24.73 -22.86
C THR A 124 -13.01 24.94 -22.05
N ALA A 125 -14.07 24.16 -22.32
CA ALA A 125 -15.31 24.28 -21.57
C ALA A 125 -15.21 23.56 -20.21
N ASN A 126 -15.77 24.15 -19.17
CA ASN A 126 -15.65 23.66 -17.80
C ASN A 126 -16.72 22.59 -17.52
N SER A 127 -16.33 21.48 -16.88
CA SER A 127 -17.29 20.47 -16.43
C SER A 127 -18.08 20.97 -15.21
N GLY A 128 -19.36 21.25 -15.38
CA GLY A 128 -20.22 21.64 -14.26
C GLY A 128 -21.45 22.45 -14.66
N ASN A 129 -22.62 21.85 -14.42
CA ASN A 129 -23.96 22.43 -14.31
C ASN A 129 -24.25 23.66 -15.20
N ASP A 130 -24.47 23.40 -16.49
CA ASP A 130 -25.14 24.32 -17.40
C ASP A 130 -26.46 24.81 -16.76
N SER A 131 -26.53 26.11 -16.50
CA SER A 131 -27.64 26.75 -15.78
C SER A 131 -28.69 27.32 -16.73
N CYS A 132 -28.54 27.16 -18.06
CA CYS A 132 -29.51 27.54 -19.08
C CYS A 132 -29.60 26.53 -20.25
N PRO A 133 -29.77 25.21 -20.00
CA PRO A 133 -29.86 24.24 -21.08
C PRO A 133 -31.12 24.49 -21.93
N ILE A 134 -30.97 24.45 -23.27
CA ILE A 134 -32.09 24.48 -24.22
C ILE A 134 -32.96 23.22 -24.11
N ASP A 135 -32.50 22.19 -23.39
CA ASP A 135 -33.29 21.00 -23.10
C ASP A 135 -34.43 21.32 -22.10
N SER A 136 -35.64 21.38 -22.66
CA SER A 136 -36.92 21.55 -21.98
C SER A 136 -37.27 20.52 -20.87
N SER A 137 -36.34 19.67 -20.45
CA SER A 137 -36.53 18.64 -19.43
C SER A 137 -35.79 18.84 -18.11
N ILE A 138 -35.05 19.95 -17.92
CA ILE A 138 -34.39 20.28 -16.65
C ILE A 138 -34.91 21.62 -16.09
N THR A 139 -35.28 21.63 -14.81
CA THR A 139 -35.68 22.85 -14.09
C THR A 139 -34.51 23.39 -13.28
N THR A 140 -33.87 24.47 -13.73
CA THR A 140 -32.88 25.23 -12.93
C THR A 140 -33.03 26.76 -13.08
N VAL A 141 -32.35 27.45 -12.18
CA VAL A 141 -32.58 28.80 -11.65
C VAL A 141 -31.98 29.89 -12.53
N THR A 142 -32.68 31.03 -12.71
CA THR A 142 -32.18 32.20 -13.46
C THR A 142 -31.17 33.03 -12.64
N PRO A 143 -29.98 33.38 -13.18
CA PRO A 143 -28.95 34.14 -12.48
C PRO A 143 -29.35 35.59 -12.15
N THR A 144 -28.72 36.20 -11.13
CA THR A 144 -29.01 37.55 -10.59
C THR A 144 -27.78 38.46 -10.67
N TRP A 145 -27.96 39.72 -11.05
CA TRP A 145 -26.91 40.73 -11.34
C TRP A 145 -27.07 41.97 -10.45
N TYR A 146 -25.99 42.69 -10.12
CA TYR A 146 -25.92 43.83 -9.17
C TYR A 146 -25.38 45.11 -9.82
N GLU A 147 -25.93 46.29 -9.48
CA GLU A 147 -25.60 47.57 -10.14
C GLU A 147 -24.18 48.06 -9.81
N ASP A 148 -23.34 48.35 -10.81
CA ASP A 148 -21.95 48.84 -10.67
C ASP A 148 -21.87 50.28 -11.22
N SER A 149 -21.75 51.26 -10.31
CA SER A 149 -21.93 52.68 -10.62
C SER A 149 -20.65 53.45 -10.91
N ASP A 150 -19.51 53.03 -10.35
CA ASP A 150 -18.20 53.67 -10.53
C ASP A 150 -17.31 52.90 -11.52
N GLY A 151 -17.66 51.65 -11.84
CA GLY A 151 -17.12 50.86 -12.94
C GLY A 151 -15.85 50.09 -12.56
N ASP A 152 -15.62 49.83 -11.27
CA ASP A 152 -14.45 49.11 -10.77
C ASP A 152 -14.60 47.57 -10.85
N GLY A 153 -15.81 47.09 -11.16
CA GLY A 153 -16.13 45.67 -11.32
C GLY A 153 -16.78 45.02 -10.10
N LEU A 154 -17.07 45.77 -9.04
CA LEU A 154 -17.78 45.34 -7.85
C LEU A 154 -19.16 46.02 -7.78
N GLY A 155 -20.21 45.24 -7.59
CA GLY A 155 -21.60 45.71 -7.70
C GLY A 155 -22.25 45.94 -6.35
N ASN A 156 -23.20 46.86 -6.28
CA ASN A 156 -23.95 47.15 -5.08
C ASN A 156 -24.97 46.03 -4.79
N GLY A 157 -24.67 45.21 -3.78
CA GLY A 157 -25.52 44.09 -3.35
C GLY A 157 -26.98 44.44 -2.98
N ASN A 158 -27.33 45.72 -2.81
CA ASN A 158 -28.70 46.15 -2.47
C ASN A 158 -29.59 46.45 -3.70
N VAL A 159 -29.03 46.46 -4.92
CA VAL A 159 -29.78 46.72 -6.16
C VAL A 159 -29.49 45.60 -7.16
N SER A 160 -30.50 44.76 -7.47
CA SER A 160 -30.30 43.58 -8.32
C SER A 160 -31.45 43.21 -9.26
N GLU A 161 -31.13 42.47 -10.33
CA GLU A 161 -32.05 41.99 -11.37
C GLU A 161 -31.74 40.54 -11.82
N SER A 162 -32.76 39.69 -11.99
CA SER A 162 -32.60 38.29 -12.45
C SER A 162 -32.86 38.13 -13.95
N SER A 163 -31.85 37.68 -14.70
CA SER A 163 -31.90 37.54 -16.17
C SER A 163 -30.79 36.60 -16.66
N CYS A 164 -31.09 35.77 -17.68
CA CYS A 164 -30.12 34.89 -18.33
C CYS A 164 -29.00 35.65 -19.05
N THR A 165 -29.21 36.93 -19.37
CA THR A 165 -28.18 37.80 -19.96
C THR A 165 -27.94 39.01 -19.08
N LYS A 166 -26.67 39.35 -18.83
CA LYS A 166 -26.22 40.49 -18.02
C LYS A 166 -26.85 41.82 -18.46
N PRO A 167 -27.66 42.48 -17.60
CA PRO A 167 -28.14 43.84 -17.84
C PRO A 167 -27.00 44.86 -17.93
N SER A 168 -27.18 45.91 -18.72
CA SER A 168 -26.15 46.95 -18.90
C SER A 168 -26.01 47.80 -17.63
N GLY A 169 -24.78 47.95 -17.12
CA GLY A 169 -24.49 48.67 -15.86
C GLY A 169 -24.50 47.78 -14.62
N TYR A 170 -24.52 46.46 -14.78
CA TYR A 170 -24.56 45.49 -13.70
C TYR A 170 -23.41 44.48 -13.81
N VAL A 171 -22.93 43.99 -12.67
CA VAL A 171 -21.89 42.96 -12.50
C VAL A 171 -22.39 41.83 -11.61
N SER A 172 -21.79 40.65 -11.68
CA SER A 172 -22.25 39.47 -10.93
C SER A 172 -21.75 39.44 -9.48
N ASN A 173 -20.82 40.34 -9.13
CA ASN A 173 -20.23 40.44 -7.80
C ASN A 173 -20.95 41.52 -6.98
N ALA A 174 -21.29 41.24 -5.73
CA ALA A 174 -22.07 42.11 -4.84
C ALA A 174 -21.21 42.82 -3.76
N ASP A 175 -19.89 42.70 -3.85
CA ASP A 175 -18.93 42.99 -2.77
C ASP A 175 -18.28 44.39 -2.85
N ASP A 176 -19.03 45.41 -3.26
CA ASP A 176 -18.60 46.80 -3.04
C ASP A 176 -19.22 47.34 -1.73
N SER A 177 -18.36 47.82 -0.82
CA SER A 177 -18.77 48.35 0.48
C SER A 177 -18.25 49.75 0.84
N ASP A 178 -17.26 50.32 0.14
CA ASP A 178 -16.91 51.76 0.25
C ASP A 178 -16.05 52.35 -0.89
N ASP A 179 -16.55 53.43 -1.49
CA ASP A 179 -15.98 54.15 -2.63
C ASP A 179 -14.61 54.93 -2.42
N VAL A 180 -13.80 54.80 -1.32
CA VAL A 180 -12.51 55.58 -1.14
C VAL A 180 -11.45 55.10 -0.06
N CYS A 181 -10.13 55.06 -0.35
CA CYS A 181 -8.98 54.66 0.54
C CYS A 181 -8.24 55.76 1.40
N SER A 182 -7.56 55.39 2.52
CA SER A 182 -6.83 56.27 3.49
C SER A 182 -5.46 55.74 4.04
N SER A 183 -4.66 56.60 4.70
CA SER A 183 -3.18 56.69 4.72
C SER A 183 -2.30 55.86 5.71
N ASP A 184 -2.74 54.74 6.30
CA ASP A 184 -2.00 54.07 7.40
C ASP A 184 -1.30 52.73 7.06
N ALA A 185 -1.02 52.42 5.80
CA ALA A 185 -0.66 51.05 5.38
C ALA A 185 0.73 50.90 4.74
N TYR A 186 1.89 50.97 5.44
CA TYR A 186 3.24 50.73 4.84
C TYR A 186 4.14 49.69 5.59
N GLN A 187 4.85 48.79 4.86
CA GLN A 187 5.70 47.65 5.38
C GLN A 187 7.14 47.60 4.77
N ASN A 188 8.14 47.06 5.50
CA ASN A 188 9.59 47.00 5.13
C ASN A 188 10.10 45.64 4.57
N TRP A 189 10.99 45.64 3.57
CA TRP A 189 11.50 44.44 2.85
C TRP A 189 13.03 44.44 2.55
N TYR A 190 13.71 43.28 2.57
CA TYR A 190 15.17 43.04 2.40
C TYR A 190 15.49 42.11 1.20
N VAL A 191 16.64 42.26 0.54
CA VAL A 191 16.98 41.47 -0.68
C VAL A 191 17.53 40.08 -0.31
N ASP A 192 17.02 39.04 -0.97
CA ASP A 192 17.44 37.63 -0.87
C ASP A 192 18.05 37.24 -2.23
N SER A 193 19.37 37.07 -2.28
CA SER A 193 20.13 37.02 -3.56
C SER A 193 20.52 35.61 -4.00
N ASP A 194 20.58 34.66 -3.08
CA ASP A 194 20.81 33.23 -3.31
C ASP A 194 19.55 32.39 -3.07
N GLU A 195 18.41 33.05 -2.82
CA GLU A 195 17.07 32.46 -2.77
C GLU A 195 16.90 31.40 -1.68
N ASP A 196 17.66 31.54 -0.59
CA ASP A 196 17.63 30.60 0.53
C ASP A 196 16.57 30.97 1.59
N GLY A 197 15.88 32.09 1.39
CA GLY A 197 14.80 32.59 2.24
C GLY A 197 15.24 33.56 3.33
N TYR A 198 16.53 33.90 3.40
CA TYR A 198 17.06 34.88 4.35
C TYR A 198 17.71 36.05 3.61
N GLY A 199 17.14 37.24 3.77
CA GLY A 199 17.67 38.44 3.13
C GLY A 199 18.88 38.99 3.87
N ALA A 200 19.70 39.78 3.18
CA ALA A 200 20.78 40.55 3.79
C ALA A 200 20.83 41.98 3.22
N GLY A 201 21.17 42.98 4.05
CA GLY A 201 21.31 44.38 3.63
C GLY A 201 20.23 45.35 4.16
N SER A 202 19.99 46.45 3.44
CA SER A 202 19.11 47.58 3.84
C SER A 202 17.67 47.47 3.30
N ALA A 203 16.67 47.97 4.06
CA ALA A 203 15.23 47.76 3.79
C ALA A 203 14.50 48.90 3.05
N ASP A 204 13.48 48.55 2.24
CA ASP A 204 12.57 49.47 1.53
C ASP A 204 11.10 49.43 2.07
N SER A 205 10.41 50.57 2.19
CA SER A 205 9.01 50.70 2.73
C SER A 205 7.92 50.95 1.67
N ILE A 206 6.85 50.12 1.58
CA ILE A 206 5.81 50.12 0.49
C ILE A 206 4.36 50.03 1.03
N CYS A 207 3.35 50.63 0.35
CA CYS A 207 1.93 50.70 0.78
C CYS A 207 1.15 49.41 0.50
N THR A 208 0.40 48.85 1.45
CA THR A 208 -0.04 47.44 1.39
C THR A 208 -1.53 47.23 1.06
N ASP A 209 -1.79 46.73 -0.15
CA ASP A 209 -2.64 45.55 -0.38
C ASP A 209 -1.93 44.62 -1.39
N THR A 210 -0.73 44.16 -1.04
CA THR A 210 0.01 43.19 -1.86
C THR A 210 0.95 42.37 -0.97
N ASP A 211 0.70 41.07 -0.86
CA ASP A 211 1.38 40.14 0.06
C ASP A 211 2.77 39.64 -0.43
N SER A 212 3.31 40.17 -1.52
CA SER A 212 4.65 39.77 -1.98
C SER A 212 5.33 40.83 -2.84
N VAL A 213 6.61 41.11 -2.56
CA VAL A 213 7.48 41.94 -3.40
C VAL A 213 8.60 41.05 -3.94
N SER A 214 8.59 40.81 -5.26
CA SER A 214 9.51 39.89 -5.94
C SER A 214 10.98 40.17 -5.61
N GLY A 215 11.72 39.12 -5.22
CA GLY A 215 13.17 39.16 -4.91
C GLY A 215 13.53 39.76 -3.55
N LYS A 216 12.54 39.93 -2.65
CA LYS A 216 12.76 40.45 -1.30
C LYS A 216 11.97 39.66 -0.26
N VAL A 217 12.54 39.54 0.93
CA VAL A 217 11.96 38.88 2.09
C VAL A 217 11.98 39.81 3.29
N THR A 218 11.13 39.56 4.29
CA THR A 218 11.04 40.42 5.49
C THR A 218 12.04 40.00 6.59
N ASN A 219 12.78 38.90 6.40
CA ASN A 219 13.69 38.30 7.37
C ASN A 219 15.16 38.53 6.97
N ASN A 220 16.04 38.97 7.90
CA ASN A 220 17.36 39.52 7.56
C ASN A 220 18.58 38.69 8.03
N ASN A 221 18.47 37.36 8.10
CA ASN A 221 19.30 36.53 9.00
C ASN A 221 20.16 35.43 8.31
N ASP A 222 20.85 35.74 7.21
CA ASP A 222 21.68 34.80 6.43
C ASP A 222 23.13 34.67 6.96
N ALA A 223 23.61 33.43 7.10
CA ALA A 223 24.92 33.05 7.65
C ALA A 223 25.94 32.52 6.63
N CYS A 224 25.54 32.26 5.38
CA CYS A 224 26.46 31.86 4.33
C CYS A 224 26.20 32.61 3.01
N PRO A 225 26.19 33.95 3.06
CA PRO A 225 25.88 34.76 1.89
C PRO A 225 26.94 34.50 0.84
N ILE A 226 26.54 34.00 -0.33
CA ILE A 226 27.43 33.93 -1.49
C ILE A 226 27.56 35.34 -2.08
N ASP A 227 27.88 36.33 -1.24
CA ASP A 227 28.39 37.61 -1.67
C ASP A 227 29.86 37.73 -1.27
N SER A 228 30.61 38.09 -2.28
CA SER A 228 32.05 38.28 -2.34
C SER A 228 32.64 39.01 -1.12
N GLY A 229 33.14 38.26 -0.14
CA GLY A 229 34.20 38.76 0.75
C GLY A 229 34.13 38.45 2.23
N ILE A 230 33.28 37.53 2.71
CA ILE A 230 33.28 37.13 4.13
C ILE A 230 33.78 35.68 4.27
N THR A 231 34.92 35.52 4.94
CA THR A 231 35.65 34.26 5.11
C THR A 231 35.15 33.49 6.34
N THR A 232 34.46 32.36 6.14
CA THR A 232 34.21 31.33 7.16
C THR A 232 34.29 29.91 6.57
N VAL A 233 34.69 28.94 7.42
CA VAL A 233 35.40 27.68 7.12
C VAL A 233 34.54 26.59 6.45
N MET A 234 35.08 25.90 5.42
CA MET A 234 34.43 24.77 4.72
C MET A 234 34.66 23.40 5.43
N PRO A 235 33.70 22.47 5.42
CA PRO A 235 33.83 21.12 6.02
C PRO A 235 34.70 20.15 5.17
N THR A 236 35.29 19.10 5.80
CA THR A 236 36.28 18.16 5.21
C THR A 236 35.85 16.67 5.28
N TRP A 237 36.12 15.87 4.24
CA TRP A 237 35.72 14.45 4.05
C TRP A 237 36.90 13.53 3.65
N TYR A 238 36.88 12.22 3.95
CA TYR A 238 38.00 11.25 3.83
C TYR A 238 37.67 9.98 3.01
N GLU A 239 38.56 9.48 2.16
CA GLU A 239 38.33 8.38 1.18
C GLU A 239 38.16 6.99 1.82
N ASP A 240 37.17 6.19 1.40
CA ASP A 240 36.84 4.84 1.94
C ASP A 240 36.71 3.82 0.77
N LEU A 241 37.71 2.95 0.59
CA LEU A 241 37.93 2.16 -0.63
C LEU A 241 37.46 0.71 -0.54
N ASP A 242 37.54 0.07 0.62
CA ASP A 242 36.98 -1.26 0.89
C ASP A 242 35.55 -1.19 1.47
N GLY A 243 35.08 0.01 1.83
CA GLY A 243 33.68 0.30 2.12
C GLY A 243 33.25 -0.08 3.53
N ASP A 244 34.18 -0.13 4.47
CA ASP A 244 33.92 -0.53 5.85
C ASP A 244 33.44 0.64 6.75
N GLY A 245 33.39 1.86 6.22
CA GLY A 245 32.89 3.06 6.89
C GLY A 245 33.94 3.85 7.68
N LEU A 246 35.21 3.45 7.63
CA LEU A 246 36.34 4.17 8.20
C LEU A 246 37.20 4.74 7.07
N GLY A 247 37.18 6.08 6.91
CA GLY A 247 37.91 6.73 5.84
C GLY A 247 39.41 6.85 6.14
N ASN A 248 40.23 6.80 5.11
CA ASN A 248 41.67 7.00 5.21
C ASN A 248 41.97 8.48 5.50
N GLY A 249 42.39 8.77 6.73
CA GLY A 249 42.72 10.12 7.19
C GLY A 249 43.79 10.88 6.40
N ASN A 250 44.52 10.20 5.51
CA ASN A 250 45.56 10.80 4.66
C ASN A 250 45.05 11.28 3.29
N VAL A 251 43.81 10.96 2.89
CA VAL A 251 43.21 11.36 1.61
C VAL A 251 41.90 12.09 1.91
N SER A 252 41.83 13.41 1.66
CA SER A 252 40.64 14.23 2.02
C SER A 252 40.35 15.41 1.09
N GLU A 253 39.07 15.83 1.05
CA GLU A 253 38.57 17.01 0.31
C GLU A 253 37.74 17.96 1.21
N SER A 254 37.82 19.29 0.97
CA SER A 254 37.04 20.30 1.72
C SER A 254 36.08 21.09 0.82
N ILE A 255 34.78 20.79 0.92
CA ILE A 255 33.70 21.30 0.08
C ILE A 255 32.37 21.23 0.85
N CYS A 256 31.38 22.07 0.49
CA CYS A 256 30.12 22.22 1.23
C CYS A 256 29.23 20.97 1.28
N THR A 257 29.45 19.97 0.42
CA THR A 257 28.63 18.75 0.31
C THR A 257 29.50 17.49 0.16
N GLN A 258 29.07 16.34 0.73
CA GLN A 258 29.86 15.09 0.80
C GLN A 258 30.13 14.45 -0.58
N PRO A 259 31.39 14.23 -0.97
CA PRO A 259 31.74 13.48 -2.19
C PRO A 259 31.45 11.98 -2.08
N ILE A 260 31.12 11.34 -3.21
CA ILE A 260 30.87 9.89 -3.28
C ILE A 260 32.18 9.12 -3.06
N GLY A 261 32.15 8.11 -2.18
CA GLY A 261 33.33 7.31 -1.79
C GLY A 261 34.16 7.93 -0.65
N TYR A 262 33.62 8.97 0.01
CA TYR A 262 34.28 9.67 1.11
C TYR A 262 33.35 9.77 2.32
N VAL A 263 33.87 9.60 3.52
CA VAL A 263 33.18 9.63 4.82
C VAL A 263 33.78 10.69 5.74
N SER A 264 33.03 11.19 6.72
CA SER A 264 33.53 12.24 7.64
C SER A 264 34.49 11.73 8.72
N ASN A 265 34.76 10.42 8.75
CA ASN A 265 35.58 9.74 9.76
C ASN A 265 36.92 9.28 9.16
N ALA A 266 38.02 9.44 9.89
CA ALA A 266 39.40 9.39 9.36
C ALA A 266 40.27 8.24 9.92
N ASP A 267 39.64 7.20 10.46
CA ASP A 267 40.25 6.25 11.40
C ASP A 267 40.71 4.90 10.81
N ASP A 268 40.83 4.76 9.48
CA ASP A 268 41.44 3.57 8.85
C ASP A 268 42.88 3.81 8.36
N SER A 269 43.74 2.79 8.52
CA SER A 269 45.18 2.90 8.30
C SER A 269 45.87 1.83 7.43
N ASP A 270 45.26 0.70 7.01
CA ASP A 270 45.83 -0.17 5.96
C ASP A 270 44.92 -1.26 5.32
N ASP A 271 44.76 -1.19 4.00
CA ASP A 271 43.66 -1.80 3.22
C ASP A 271 44.03 -3.10 2.41
N VAL A 272 44.80 -4.10 2.92
CA VAL A 272 45.12 -5.42 2.22
C VAL A 272 45.63 -6.60 3.11
N CYS A 273 45.34 -7.90 2.80
CA CYS A 273 46.10 -9.10 3.28
C CYS A 273 46.50 -10.17 2.21
N ASN A 274 47.69 -10.80 2.35
CA ASN A 274 48.42 -11.70 1.40
C ASN A 274 48.90 -13.05 2.03
N SER A 275 49.44 -13.99 1.23
CA SER A 275 49.64 -15.44 1.48
C SER A 275 50.86 -15.89 2.34
N ASN A 276 50.69 -16.82 3.33
CA ASN A 276 51.61 -17.94 3.73
C ASN A 276 51.35 -18.69 5.10
N ALA A 277 50.44 -19.68 5.19
CA ALA A 277 50.45 -20.73 6.26
C ALA A 277 49.66 -22.00 5.85
N TYR A 278 50.12 -23.26 6.04
CA TYR A 278 49.34 -24.52 5.79
C TYR A 278 49.73 -25.73 6.75
N GLN A 279 48.82 -26.67 7.12
CA GLN A 279 48.97 -27.84 8.08
C GLN A 279 48.39 -29.22 7.59
N ASN A 280 48.99 -30.40 7.95
CA ASN A 280 48.65 -31.79 7.47
C ASN A 280 47.77 -32.71 8.40
N TRP A 281 46.87 -33.59 7.86
CA TRP A 281 45.90 -34.47 8.60
C TRP A 281 45.66 -35.93 8.05
N TYR A 282 45.22 -36.93 8.87
CA TYR A 282 44.96 -38.38 8.56
C TYR A 282 43.59 -38.91 9.08
N VAL A 283 42.93 -39.93 8.51
CA VAL A 283 41.56 -40.41 8.87
C VAL A 283 41.55 -41.46 10.01
N ASP A 284 40.62 -41.34 10.98
CA ASP A 284 40.40 -42.23 12.14
C ASP A 284 38.97 -42.82 12.11
N SER A 285 38.84 -44.14 11.85
CA SER A 285 37.56 -44.79 11.51
C SER A 285 36.83 -45.43 12.68
N ASP A 286 37.53 -45.88 13.72
CA ASP A 286 36.96 -46.47 14.93
C ASP A 286 37.02 -45.52 16.15
N GLY A 287 37.63 -44.34 15.97
CA GLY A 287 37.61 -43.23 16.92
C GLY A 287 38.55 -43.44 18.10
N ASP A 288 39.56 -44.29 17.96
CA ASP A 288 40.50 -44.59 19.04
C ASP A 288 41.63 -43.54 19.18
N GLY A 289 41.71 -42.58 18.24
CA GLY A 289 42.67 -41.49 18.23
C GLY A 289 43.92 -41.72 17.37
N TYR A 290 43.99 -42.82 16.60
CA TYR A 290 45.07 -43.12 15.66
C TYR A 290 44.53 -43.32 14.24
N GLY A 291 45.05 -42.57 13.27
CA GLY A 291 44.54 -42.61 11.88
C GLY A 291 45.31 -43.53 10.94
N ALA A 292 44.79 -43.75 9.73
CA ALA A 292 45.46 -44.46 8.62
C ALA A 292 45.17 -43.79 7.25
N GLY A 293 46.12 -43.81 6.29
CA GLY A 293 45.93 -43.29 4.92
C GLY A 293 46.88 -42.13 4.48
N SER A 294 46.54 -41.42 3.39
CA SER A 294 47.31 -40.30 2.79
C SER A 294 46.94 -38.91 3.36
N ALA A 295 47.91 -38.00 3.51
CA ALA A 295 47.76 -36.71 4.19
C ALA A 295 47.31 -35.51 3.30
N GLU A 296 46.62 -34.52 3.90
CA GLU A 296 46.01 -33.31 3.28
C GLU A 296 46.43 -31.98 3.96
N SER A 297 46.76 -30.88 3.23
CA SER A 297 47.31 -29.59 3.75
C SER A 297 46.35 -28.35 3.67
N VAL A 298 46.13 -27.55 4.74
CA VAL A 298 45.14 -26.38 4.82
C VAL A 298 45.64 -25.09 5.55
N CYS A 299 45.22 -23.86 5.14
CA CYS A 299 45.62 -22.49 5.65
C CYS A 299 44.90 -22.00 6.93
N ILE A 300 45.55 -21.14 7.74
CA ILE A 300 45.22 -20.94 9.16
C ILE A 300 44.89 -19.47 9.49
N ASP A 301 43.64 -19.19 9.86
CA ASP A 301 43.34 -18.48 11.12
C ASP A 301 42.33 -19.32 11.95
N THR A 302 42.82 -20.52 12.30
CA THR A 302 42.38 -21.54 13.29
C THR A 302 41.23 -22.55 12.98
N VAL A 303 41.52 -23.85 13.18
CA VAL A 303 40.74 -25.07 12.80
C VAL A 303 40.82 -26.18 13.87
N THR A 304 39.84 -27.12 13.87
CA THR A 304 40.03 -28.58 14.05
C THR A 304 39.07 -29.36 13.15
N LEU A 305 39.54 -30.41 12.44
CA LEU A 305 38.71 -31.29 11.60
C LEU A 305 38.29 -32.53 12.39
N ASP A 306 36.99 -32.80 12.46
CA ASP A 306 36.44 -33.98 13.11
C ASP A 306 36.63 -35.25 12.25
N GLY A 307 36.89 -36.40 12.88
CA GLY A 307 37.19 -37.68 12.21
C GLY A 307 38.58 -37.80 11.55
N LYS A 308 39.47 -36.80 11.74
CA LYS A 308 40.87 -36.85 11.31
C LYS A 308 41.82 -36.46 12.44
N VAL A 309 42.92 -37.19 12.56
CA VAL A 309 43.96 -36.98 13.56
C VAL A 309 45.31 -36.69 12.89
N THR A 310 46.26 -36.18 13.67
CA THR A 310 47.61 -35.86 13.17
C THR A 310 48.61 -37.03 13.33
N ASN A 311 48.14 -38.20 13.77
CA ASN A 311 48.92 -39.40 14.13
C ASN A 311 48.48 -40.63 13.32
N ASN A 312 49.40 -41.48 12.80
CA ASN A 312 49.08 -42.47 11.74
C ASN A 312 49.24 -43.99 12.06
N SER A 313 48.98 -44.47 13.28
CA SER A 313 49.48 -45.79 13.75
C SER A 313 48.47 -46.86 14.27
N ASP A 314 47.41 -47.27 13.53
CA ASP A 314 46.44 -48.33 13.93
C ASP A 314 46.37 -49.63 13.05
N ALA A 315 45.98 -50.78 13.62
CA ALA A 315 45.92 -52.13 13.02
C ALA A 315 44.69 -53.05 13.33
N CYS A 316 43.62 -52.63 14.03
CA CYS A 316 42.46 -53.52 14.39
C CYS A 316 41.06 -52.85 14.49
N ASP A 317 40.64 -52.24 13.39
CA ASP A 317 39.35 -51.57 13.06
C ASP A 317 38.04 -52.42 13.20
N SER A 318 37.94 -53.49 14.03
CA SER A 318 36.62 -54.15 14.28
C SER A 318 36.43 -55.05 15.51
N TYR A 319 37.42 -55.38 16.37
CA TYR A 319 37.17 -56.40 17.44
C TYR A 319 38.22 -56.43 18.56
N ALA A 320 38.14 -55.58 19.60
CA ALA A 320 38.95 -55.81 20.82
C ALA A 320 38.48 -55.04 22.07
N ASN A 321 37.40 -55.48 22.73
CA ASN A 321 37.39 -55.72 24.19
C ASN A 321 36.05 -56.31 24.66
N GLY A 322 36.03 -57.62 24.91
CA GLY A 322 34.85 -58.34 25.36
C GLY A 322 34.51 -58.15 26.84
N ASP A 323 33.44 -57.42 27.11
CA ASP A 323 32.49 -57.71 28.19
C ASP A 323 31.07 -57.57 27.58
N ALA A 324 30.30 -58.67 27.62
CA ALA A 324 29.23 -59.04 26.68
C ALA A 324 28.03 -58.08 26.67
N THR A 325 27.26 -57.92 25.58
CA THR A 325 26.24 -58.87 25.04
C THR A 325 25.94 -58.52 23.57
N ALA A 326 26.10 -59.37 22.55
CA ALA A 326 25.57 -60.71 22.43
C ALA A 326 26.36 -61.52 21.40
N LEU A 327 26.50 -62.82 21.66
CA LEU A 327 26.86 -63.78 20.64
C LEU A 327 25.68 -63.89 19.65
N PRO A 328 25.92 -64.20 18.36
CA PRO A 328 24.83 -64.50 17.43
C PRO A 328 23.94 -65.64 17.96
N THR A 329 22.62 -65.45 17.98
CA THR A 329 21.63 -66.46 18.38
C THR A 329 21.09 -67.21 17.15
N TRP A 330 21.23 -68.52 17.12
CA TRP A 330 20.81 -69.41 16.05
C TRP A 330 19.50 -70.13 16.42
N PHE A 331 18.64 -70.38 15.44
CA PHE A 331 17.31 -71.00 15.59
C PHE A 331 17.15 -72.22 14.67
N GLU A 332 16.54 -73.29 15.16
CA GLU A 332 16.38 -74.58 14.46
C GLU A 332 15.05 -74.66 13.67
N ASP A 333 15.10 -74.68 12.34
CA ASP A 333 13.95 -74.65 11.44
C ASP A 333 13.90 -75.97 10.63
N GLU A 334 13.08 -76.93 11.08
CA GLU A 334 13.09 -78.32 10.56
C GLU A 334 12.24 -78.53 9.30
N ASP A 335 11.22 -77.69 9.06
CA ASP A 335 10.32 -77.76 7.91
C ASP A 335 10.44 -76.56 6.94
N GLY A 336 11.25 -75.56 7.28
CA GLY A 336 11.64 -74.46 6.41
C GLY A 336 10.60 -73.35 6.32
N ASP A 337 9.68 -73.27 7.28
CA ASP A 337 8.60 -72.28 7.31
C ASP A 337 8.99 -70.96 8.00
N GLY A 338 10.19 -70.90 8.59
CA GLY A 338 10.76 -69.72 9.23
C GLY A 338 10.47 -69.58 10.73
N TYR A 339 9.76 -70.53 11.35
CA TYR A 339 9.47 -70.54 12.77
C TYR A 339 10.19 -71.68 13.49
N SER A 340 10.65 -71.42 14.72
CA SER A 340 11.41 -72.39 15.50
C SER A 340 10.86 -72.54 16.91
N SER A 341 10.93 -73.77 17.43
CA SER A 341 10.69 -74.08 18.84
C SER A 341 11.98 -74.20 19.69
N ASN A 342 13.19 -74.04 19.10
CA ASN A 342 14.51 -74.19 19.75
C ASN A 342 15.56 -73.10 19.36
N SER A 343 16.42 -72.63 20.28
CA SER A 343 17.49 -71.62 20.00
C SER A 343 18.84 -71.80 20.77
N SER A 344 19.96 -71.19 20.30
CA SER A 344 21.35 -71.32 20.85
C SER A 344 22.30 -70.12 20.55
N GLU A 345 23.20 -69.69 21.46
CA GLU A 345 24.06 -68.48 21.34
C GLU A 345 25.58 -68.77 21.27
N VAL A 346 26.24 -68.52 20.11
CA VAL A 346 27.67 -68.84 19.83
C VAL A 346 28.26 -68.03 18.65
N CYS A 347 29.59 -67.80 18.59
CA CYS A 347 30.26 -67.04 17.49
C CYS A 347 30.15 -67.71 16.09
N GLU A 348 29.79 -69.00 16.00
CA GLU A 348 29.61 -69.78 14.75
C GLU A 348 28.44 -70.80 14.89
N ALA A 349 27.80 -71.20 13.78
CA ALA A 349 26.53 -71.95 13.73
C ALA A 349 26.54 -73.39 14.35
N PRO A 350 25.49 -73.80 15.12
CA PRO A 350 25.42 -75.13 15.74
C PRO A 350 25.18 -76.33 14.80
N GLY A 351 24.57 -76.13 13.62
CA GLY A 351 24.18 -77.21 12.71
C GLY A 351 23.61 -76.69 11.38
N ILE A 352 23.30 -77.59 10.43
CA ILE A 352 22.95 -77.19 9.05
C ILE A 352 21.51 -76.64 8.89
N ASN A 353 20.61 -76.98 9.82
CA ASN A 353 19.23 -76.49 9.88
C ASN A 353 19.07 -75.33 10.89
N TRP A 354 20.18 -74.69 11.25
CA TRP A 354 20.23 -73.59 12.20
C TRP A 354 20.56 -72.31 11.44
N ASN A 355 19.67 -71.32 11.49
CA ASN A 355 19.89 -70.02 10.85
C ASN A 355 19.74 -68.87 11.88
N LEU A 356 20.23 -67.68 11.53
CA LEU A 356 20.18 -66.48 12.37
C LEU A 356 18.84 -65.72 12.30
N THR A 357 17.92 -66.17 11.45
CA THR A 357 16.75 -65.42 10.97
C THR A 357 15.39 -66.05 11.34
N ALA A 358 15.33 -67.28 11.86
CA ALA A 358 14.08 -67.93 12.23
C ALA A 358 13.56 -67.44 13.60
N ILE A 359 12.23 -67.37 13.74
CA ILE A 359 11.59 -66.67 14.88
C ILE A 359 11.19 -67.69 15.96
N SER A 360 11.55 -67.42 17.22
CA SER A 360 11.20 -68.26 18.38
C SER A 360 9.74 -68.05 18.81
N GLY A 361 8.93 -69.11 18.73
CA GLY A 361 7.61 -69.21 19.34
C GLY A 361 6.43 -69.28 18.36
N ASN A 362 5.55 -70.26 18.63
CA ASN A 362 4.22 -70.51 18.05
C ASN A 362 4.20 -71.07 16.62
N ASP A 363 4.64 -72.32 16.47
CA ASP A 363 4.23 -73.18 15.37
C ASP A 363 2.74 -73.54 15.56
N VAL A 364 1.87 -72.94 14.73
CA VAL A 364 0.40 -73.05 14.84
C VAL A 364 -0.13 -74.29 14.10
N CYS A 365 0.72 -75.05 13.41
CA CYS A 365 0.31 -76.24 12.66
C CYS A 365 1.29 -77.42 12.82
N PRO A 366 1.52 -77.94 14.05
CA PRO A 366 2.18 -79.21 14.20
C PRO A 366 1.29 -80.29 13.58
N LEU A 367 1.87 -81.14 12.73
CA LEU A 367 1.21 -82.22 11.97
C LEU A 367 0.43 -83.28 12.80
N ASN A 368 0.15 -83.04 14.08
CA ASN A 368 -0.54 -83.99 14.94
C ASN A 368 -1.18 -83.34 16.21
N ALA A 369 -2.39 -82.74 16.11
CA ALA A 369 -3.25 -82.55 17.30
C ALA A 369 -4.74 -82.33 16.97
N ASP A 370 -5.55 -82.70 17.94
CA ASP A 370 -6.98 -83.03 17.92
C ASP A 370 -7.92 -81.80 17.89
N SER A 371 -9.17 -82.06 17.49
CA SER A 371 -10.30 -81.18 17.14
C SER A 371 -10.81 -80.13 18.17
N THR A 372 -9.95 -79.43 18.91
CA THR A 372 -10.35 -78.37 19.86
C THR A 372 -9.52 -77.08 19.83
N THR A 373 -8.77 -76.83 18.76
CA THR A 373 -7.99 -75.59 18.59
C THR A 373 -8.76 -74.55 17.78
N VAL A 374 -8.67 -73.29 18.24
CA VAL A 374 -9.39 -72.12 17.69
C VAL A 374 -9.15 -72.00 16.19
N VAL A 375 -10.25 -72.00 15.43
CA VAL A 375 -10.25 -71.80 13.98
C VAL A 375 -10.21 -70.29 13.70
N ALA A 376 -9.43 -69.85 12.71
CA ALA A 376 -9.38 -68.45 12.30
C ALA A 376 -10.80 -67.95 11.92
N LEU A 377 -11.18 -66.79 12.48
CA LEU A 377 -12.41 -66.06 12.14
C LEU A 377 -12.11 -65.09 10.98
N TRP A 378 -12.98 -65.10 9.99
CA TRP A 378 -12.95 -64.21 8.83
C TRP A 378 -14.28 -63.46 8.76
N TYR A 379 -14.26 -62.18 8.39
CA TYR A 379 -15.39 -61.25 8.42
C TYR A 379 -15.69 -60.78 6.99
N GLU A 380 -16.97 -60.64 6.65
CA GLU A 380 -17.41 -60.32 5.27
C GLU A 380 -16.89 -58.94 4.84
N ASP A 381 -16.23 -58.89 3.68
CA ASP A 381 -15.64 -57.70 3.05
C ASP A 381 -16.36 -57.50 1.70
N SER A 382 -17.45 -56.72 1.75
CA SER A 382 -18.42 -56.60 0.64
C SER A 382 -17.97 -55.62 -0.45
N ASP A 383 -17.13 -54.65 -0.12
CA ASP A 383 -16.61 -53.64 -1.04
C ASP A 383 -15.14 -53.87 -1.42
N GLY A 384 -14.45 -54.79 -0.75
CA GLY A 384 -13.14 -55.32 -1.13
C GLY A 384 -11.97 -54.47 -0.63
N ASP A 385 -12.15 -53.71 0.44
CA ASP A 385 -11.17 -52.74 0.95
C ASP A 385 -10.16 -53.36 1.95
N GLY A 386 -10.39 -54.59 2.40
CA GLY A 386 -9.52 -55.30 3.33
C GLY A 386 -9.99 -55.28 4.80
N LEU A 387 -11.09 -54.59 5.11
CA LEU A 387 -11.72 -54.54 6.43
C LEU A 387 -13.05 -55.30 6.40
N GLY A 388 -13.36 -55.98 7.50
CA GLY A 388 -14.45 -56.95 7.51
C GLY A 388 -15.50 -56.61 8.54
N ASN A 389 -16.77 -56.75 8.15
CA ASN A 389 -17.91 -56.45 9.01
C ASN A 389 -17.94 -57.40 10.22
N GLY A 390 -17.63 -56.86 11.41
CA GLY A 390 -17.58 -57.63 12.66
C GLY A 390 -18.89 -58.34 13.07
N ASN A 391 -20.02 -58.03 12.41
CA ASN A 391 -21.31 -58.68 12.64
C ASN A 391 -21.57 -59.89 11.72
N VAL A 392 -20.74 -60.11 10.69
CA VAL A 392 -20.89 -61.22 9.73
C VAL A 392 -19.55 -61.96 9.59
N SER A 393 -19.47 -63.19 10.12
CA SER A 393 -18.20 -63.94 10.20
C SER A 393 -18.32 -65.44 9.88
N GLU A 394 -17.26 -66.03 9.31
CA GLU A 394 -17.05 -67.46 9.09
C GLU A 394 -15.78 -67.99 9.79
N SER A 395 -15.79 -69.25 10.26
CA SER A 395 -14.65 -69.87 10.95
C SER A 395 -14.05 -71.05 10.15
N ILE A 396 -12.90 -70.83 9.49
CA ILE A 396 -12.23 -71.82 8.62
C ILE A 396 -10.71 -71.57 8.54
N CYS A 397 -9.91 -72.60 8.27
CA CYS A 397 -8.44 -72.53 8.28
C CYS A 397 -7.79 -71.68 7.17
N THR A 398 -8.56 -71.26 6.16
CA THR A 398 -8.07 -70.49 5.01
C THR A 398 -9.10 -69.44 4.61
N GLN A 399 -8.65 -68.23 4.28
CA GLN A 399 -9.50 -67.08 3.91
C GLN A 399 -10.58 -67.44 2.87
N PRO A 400 -11.88 -67.35 3.22
CA PRO A 400 -12.97 -67.42 2.24
C PRO A 400 -12.90 -66.24 1.26
N SER A 401 -13.34 -66.46 0.02
CA SER A 401 -13.42 -65.38 -0.97
C SER A 401 -14.45 -64.34 -0.53
N GLY A 402 -14.04 -63.07 -0.43
CA GLY A 402 -14.89 -61.96 0.04
C GLY A 402 -14.94 -61.81 1.56
N TYR A 403 -13.98 -62.38 2.30
CA TYR A 403 -13.88 -62.25 3.75
C TYR A 403 -12.42 -61.93 4.14
N VAL A 404 -12.22 -61.16 5.21
CA VAL A 404 -10.91 -60.72 5.73
C VAL A 404 -10.80 -60.95 7.23
N SER A 405 -9.59 -61.01 7.79
CA SER A 405 -9.40 -61.32 9.21
C SER A 405 -9.57 -60.11 10.15
N ASN A 406 -9.74 -58.91 9.58
CA ASN A 406 -9.89 -57.66 10.31
C ASN A 406 -11.38 -57.37 10.60
N THR A 407 -11.70 -56.89 11.79
CA THR A 407 -13.07 -56.60 12.28
C THR A 407 -13.46 -55.13 12.26
N ASP A 408 -12.55 -54.25 11.84
CA ASP A 408 -12.63 -52.82 12.13
C ASP A 408 -13.40 -52.03 11.05
N ASP A 409 -14.39 -52.66 10.42
CA ASP A 409 -15.32 -51.98 9.51
C ASP A 409 -16.59 -51.56 10.27
N SER A 410 -16.85 -50.25 10.29
CA SER A 410 -17.97 -49.64 11.02
C SER A 410 -19.06 -49.01 10.14
N ASP A 411 -18.90 -48.95 8.82
CA ASP A 411 -19.91 -48.33 7.94
C ASP A 411 -19.92 -48.84 6.49
N ASP A 412 -20.69 -49.91 6.27
CA ASP A 412 -21.30 -50.29 4.98
C ASP A 412 -22.18 -49.17 4.32
N ALA A 413 -22.20 -47.93 4.84
CA ALA A 413 -22.85 -46.75 4.26
C ALA A 413 -22.35 -45.39 4.83
N CYS A 414 -21.49 -44.65 4.09
CA CYS A 414 -21.04 -43.28 4.46
C CYS A 414 -22.22 -42.34 4.79
N THR A 415 -22.25 -41.76 6.00
CA THR A 415 -23.13 -40.62 6.35
C THR A 415 -22.33 -39.41 6.84
N ASN A 416 -22.31 -38.37 6.00
CA ASN A 416 -22.02 -36.92 6.16
C ASN A 416 -20.99 -36.35 7.19
N ASN A 417 -20.32 -37.15 8.04
CA ASN A 417 -19.42 -36.65 9.10
C ASN A 417 -18.03 -37.33 9.14
N SER A 418 -17.66 -38.13 8.14
CA SER A 418 -16.40 -38.90 8.07
C SER A 418 -15.53 -38.50 6.86
N TYR A 419 -15.34 -37.20 6.65
CA TYR A 419 -14.46 -36.68 5.60
C TYR A 419 -13.12 -36.23 6.19
N GLN A 420 -12.02 -36.76 5.66
CA GLN A 420 -10.67 -36.28 5.95
C GLN A 420 -10.14 -35.48 4.75
N ASN A 421 -9.45 -34.39 5.09
CA ASN A 421 -8.84 -33.50 4.13
C ASN A 421 -7.44 -33.99 3.79
N TRP A 422 -7.19 -34.16 2.49
CA TRP A 422 -5.91 -34.55 1.92
C TRP A 422 -5.35 -33.43 1.03
N TYR A 423 -4.07 -33.15 1.18
CA TYR A 423 -3.30 -32.11 0.50
C TYR A 423 -2.29 -32.77 -0.44
N VAL A 424 -2.05 -32.21 -1.62
CA VAL A 424 -1.08 -32.81 -2.57
C VAL A 424 0.31 -32.75 -1.95
N ASP A 425 1.08 -33.83 -2.06
CA ASP A 425 2.48 -33.93 -1.65
C ASP A 425 3.28 -34.26 -2.92
N SER A 426 3.83 -33.22 -3.54
CA SER A 426 4.41 -33.27 -4.88
C SER A 426 5.88 -33.69 -4.90
N ASP A 427 6.57 -33.54 -3.77
CA ASP A 427 7.98 -33.88 -3.59
C ASP A 427 8.23 -35.07 -2.64
N GLU A 428 7.16 -35.70 -2.14
CA GLU A 428 7.14 -36.92 -1.33
C GLU A 428 7.83 -36.76 0.04
N ASP A 429 7.75 -35.56 0.63
CA ASP A 429 8.42 -35.24 1.90
C ASP A 429 7.53 -35.47 3.15
N GLY A 430 6.24 -35.78 2.96
CA GLY A 430 5.29 -36.05 4.02
C GLY A 430 4.44 -34.86 4.46
N TYR A 431 4.62 -33.69 3.86
CA TYR A 431 3.81 -32.48 4.03
C TYR A 431 3.17 -32.10 2.67
N GLY A 432 2.03 -31.41 2.68
CA GLY A 432 1.34 -31.10 1.41
C GLY A 432 0.65 -29.75 1.39
N THR A 433 0.31 -29.27 0.19
CA THR A 433 -0.27 -27.93 -0.04
C THR A 433 -1.56 -27.93 -0.87
N GLY A 434 -2.17 -26.74 -0.97
CA GLY A 434 -3.30 -26.48 -1.86
C GLY A 434 -4.69 -26.79 -1.29
N SER A 435 -5.68 -26.88 -2.18
CA SER A 435 -7.08 -27.12 -1.79
C SER A 435 -7.29 -28.56 -1.33
N ALA A 436 -7.78 -28.69 -0.09
CA ALA A 436 -8.10 -29.98 0.51
C ALA A 436 -9.07 -30.78 -0.39
N THR A 437 -8.67 -32.00 -0.74
CA THR A 437 -9.60 -32.98 -1.31
C THR A 437 -10.20 -33.75 -0.15
N SER A 438 -11.47 -33.50 0.14
CA SER A 438 -12.21 -34.22 1.18
C SER A 438 -12.62 -35.60 0.65
N VAL A 439 -12.07 -36.67 1.24
CA VAL A 439 -12.33 -38.07 0.87
C VAL A 439 -13.03 -38.76 2.07
N CYS A 440 -14.02 -39.63 1.81
CA CYS A 440 -14.66 -40.44 2.87
C CYS A 440 -13.61 -41.40 3.41
N THR A 441 -13.41 -41.43 4.73
CA THR A 441 -12.25 -42.07 5.35
C THR A 441 -12.40 -43.57 5.54
N ASP A 442 -11.74 -44.34 4.67
CA ASP A 442 -10.74 -45.33 5.12
C ASP A 442 -9.67 -45.49 4.04
N THR A 443 -8.76 -44.53 3.97
CA THR A 443 -7.57 -44.68 3.13
C THR A 443 -6.40 -44.14 3.92
N ASP A 444 -5.57 -45.03 4.47
CA ASP A 444 -4.36 -44.67 5.21
C ASP A 444 -3.37 -43.84 4.37
N SER A 445 -3.55 -43.78 3.05
CA SER A 445 -2.79 -42.91 2.16
C SER A 445 -3.54 -42.66 0.84
N VAL A 446 -3.78 -41.39 0.52
CA VAL A 446 -4.17 -41.02 -0.84
C VAL A 446 -2.88 -40.79 -1.63
N ALA A 447 -2.65 -41.56 -2.70
CA ALA A 447 -1.40 -41.50 -3.47
C ALA A 447 -1.05 -40.07 -3.91
N GLY A 448 0.17 -39.62 -3.55
CA GLY A 448 0.66 -38.26 -3.80
C GLY A 448 -0.03 -37.18 -2.97
N LYS A 449 -0.61 -37.54 -1.81
CA LYS A 449 -1.27 -36.62 -0.89
C LYS A 449 -1.05 -37.01 0.57
N VAL A 450 -1.03 -36.03 1.46
CA VAL A 450 -0.89 -36.20 2.91
C VAL A 450 -1.98 -35.45 3.68
N THR A 451 -2.16 -35.78 4.96
CA THR A 451 -3.12 -35.10 5.84
C THR A 451 -2.56 -33.83 6.48
N ASN A 452 -1.25 -33.63 6.40
CA ASN A 452 -0.57 -32.48 6.98
C ASN A 452 -0.44 -31.36 5.94
N ASN A 453 -1.08 -30.21 6.18
CA ASN A 453 -1.06 -29.09 5.24
C ASN A 453 0.11 -28.11 5.40
N SER A 454 1.09 -28.47 6.24
CA SER A 454 2.14 -27.54 6.69
C SER A 454 3.33 -27.46 5.73
N ASP A 455 3.18 -27.93 4.50
CA ASP A 455 4.21 -27.70 3.49
C ASP A 455 4.06 -26.28 2.93
N ALA A 456 5.17 -25.60 2.75
CA ALA A 456 5.23 -24.31 2.07
C ALA A 456 6.01 -24.40 0.75
N CYS A 457 6.52 -25.60 0.41
CA CYS A 457 7.52 -25.82 -0.62
C CYS A 457 7.08 -26.70 -1.81
N ASP A 458 5.90 -27.31 -1.84
CA ASP A 458 5.38 -28.06 -3.00
C ASP A 458 5.53 -27.36 -4.36
N SER A 459 5.43 -26.03 -4.40
CA SER A 459 5.59 -25.25 -5.65
C SER A 459 7.03 -25.29 -6.20
N TYR A 460 7.99 -25.73 -5.39
CA TYR A 460 9.43 -25.81 -5.67
C TYR A 460 9.80 -26.95 -6.63
N ALA A 461 8.91 -27.93 -6.84
CA ALA A 461 9.09 -28.96 -7.86
C ALA A 461 9.23 -28.39 -9.30
N ASN A 462 8.90 -27.10 -9.50
CA ASN A 462 9.07 -26.38 -10.76
C ASN A 462 10.24 -25.35 -10.79
N GLY A 463 11.07 -25.28 -9.74
CA GLY A 463 12.32 -24.51 -9.76
C GLY A 463 12.18 -22.98 -9.69
N ASP A 464 11.12 -22.45 -9.06
CA ASP A 464 11.00 -21.01 -8.77
C ASP A 464 11.47 -20.71 -7.34
N ALA A 465 12.61 -20.03 -7.21
CA ALA A 465 13.24 -19.69 -5.93
C ALA A 465 12.57 -18.51 -5.19
N SER A 466 11.45 -17.97 -5.71
CA SER A 466 10.80 -16.77 -5.18
C SER A 466 9.75 -17.02 -4.06
N ALA A 467 9.55 -18.27 -3.63
CA ALA A 467 8.44 -18.65 -2.72
C ALA A 467 8.85 -19.45 -1.46
N LEU A 468 10.12 -19.46 -1.07
CA LEU A 468 10.55 -20.15 0.15
C LEU A 468 10.02 -19.42 1.42
N PRO A 469 9.48 -20.14 2.42
CA PRO A 469 8.97 -19.51 3.63
C PRO A 469 10.10 -18.87 4.44
N THR A 470 9.79 -17.72 5.05
CA THR A 470 10.71 -17.03 5.97
C THR A 470 10.36 -17.42 7.40
N TRP A 471 11.29 -18.07 8.08
CA TRP A 471 11.25 -18.37 9.51
C TRP A 471 11.81 -17.20 10.32
N TYR A 472 11.22 -16.95 11.50
CA TYR A 472 11.59 -15.90 12.45
C TYR A 472 12.09 -16.54 13.75
N GLU A 473 13.30 -16.20 14.20
CA GLU A 473 13.92 -16.76 15.41
C GLU A 473 13.59 -15.94 16.66
N ASP A 474 12.95 -16.56 17.65
CA ASP A 474 12.81 -16.09 19.04
C ASP A 474 13.95 -16.69 19.89
N ALA A 475 15.16 -16.15 19.69
CA ALA A 475 16.41 -16.75 20.21
C ALA A 475 16.50 -16.76 21.75
N ASP A 476 15.79 -15.87 22.44
CA ASP A 476 15.79 -15.72 23.90
C ASP A 476 14.46 -16.13 24.56
N GLY A 477 13.45 -16.52 23.77
CA GLY A 477 12.17 -17.03 24.27
C GLY A 477 11.33 -15.98 24.96
N ASP A 478 11.59 -14.70 24.70
CA ASP A 478 10.83 -13.58 25.24
C ASP A 478 9.63 -13.21 24.35
N GLY A 479 9.53 -13.83 23.18
CA GLY A 479 8.45 -13.64 22.23
C GLY A 479 8.74 -12.56 21.19
N TYR A 480 9.99 -12.11 21.05
CA TYR A 480 10.47 -11.15 20.04
C TYR A 480 11.50 -11.80 19.11
N TYR A 481 11.59 -11.33 17.86
CA TYR A 481 12.52 -11.92 16.89
C TYR A 481 13.84 -11.20 16.81
N SER A 482 14.90 -11.98 16.72
CA SER A 482 16.26 -11.45 16.53
C SER A 482 16.74 -11.53 15.08
N THR A 483 16.24 -12.49 14.30
CA THR A 483 16.70 -12.74 12.91
C THR A 483 15.70 -13.54 12.08
N THR A 484 15.95 -13.65 10.77
CA THR A 484 15.16 -14.46 9.82
C THR A 484 16.03 -15.49 9.08
N SER A 485 15.38 -16.56 8.62
CA SER A 485 16.00 -17.62 7.81
C SER A 485 15.00 -18.10 6.76
N VAL A 486 15.46 -18.37 5.54
CA VAL A 486 14.61 -18.76 4.42
C VAL A 486 14.91 -20.20 4.06
N GLY A 487 13.91 -21.08 4.11
CA GLY A 487 14.09 -22.51 3.82
C GLY A 487 12.87 -23.35 4.17
N CYS A 488 12.75 -24.54 3.57
CA CYS A 488 11.57 -25.39 3.72
C CYS A 488 11.42 -25.99 5.13
N GLU A 489 12.54 -26.27 5.79
CA GLU A 489 12.53 -26.84 7.14
C GLU A 489 12.76 -25.76 8.21
N SER A 490 12.09 -25.92 9.35
CA SER A 490 12.31 -25.06 10.52
C SER A 490 13.78 -25.14 10.99
N PRO A 491 14.50 -24.01 11.11
CA PRO A 491 15.90 -24.04 11.56
C PRO A 491 16.08 -24.49 13.03
N GLY A 492 14.99 -24.60 13.79
CA GLY A 492 15.01 -25.11 15.16
C GLY A 492 13.75 -24.72 15.94
N SER A 493 13.61 -25.23 17.17
CA SER A 493 12.40 -24.99 18.00
C SER A 493 12.15 -23.54 18.39
N ALA A 494 13.15 -22.66 18.25
CA ALA A 494 13.02 -21.22 18.47
C ALA A 494 12.48 -20.47 17.24
N TRP A 495 12.23 -21.17 16.12
CA TRP A 495 11.87 -20.56 14.84
C TRP A 495 10.38 -20.77 14.52
N SER A 496 9.71 -19.71 14.09
CA SER A 496 8.28 -19.72 13.75
C SER A 496 8.03 -19.07 12.38
N LEU A 497 6.96 -19.49 11.69
CA LEU A 497 6.46 -18.82 10.48
C LEU A 497 5.59 -17.59 10.80
N LEU A 498 5.16 -17.47 12.05
CA LEU A 498 4.33 -16.37 12.53
C LEU A 498 5.19 -15.11 12.71
N VAL A 499 4.69 -13.96 12.23
CA VAL A 499 5.25 -12.61 12.50
C VAL A 499 4.54 -11.97 13.71
N LYS A 500 5.28 -11.35 14.62
CA LYS A 500 4.96 -10.89 15.98
C LYS A 500 5.90 -9.74 16.33
N PRO A 501 5.62 -8.55 15.82
CA PRO A 501 6.49 -7.42 16.02
C PRO A 501 6.52 -7.02 17.50
N ALA A 502 7.70 -6.69 18.02
CA ALA A 502 7.87 -6.35 19.42
C ALA A 502 7.24 -5.00 19.79
N ASN A 503 7.17 -4.12 18.80
CA ASN A 503 6.76 -2.74 18.93
C ASN A 503 6.23 -2.22 17.59
N ARG A 504 5.67 -1.00 17.62
CA ARG A 504 5.11 -0.35 16.43
C ARG A 504 6.14 -0.18 15.31
N THR A 505 7.41 0.07 15.62
CA THR A 505 8.46 0.34 14.61
C THR A 505 8.69 -0.90 13.76
N GLU A 506 8.83 -2.07 14.39
CA GLU A 506 8.96 -3.35 13.68
C GLU A 506 7.71 -3.69 12.88
N LEU A 507 6.51 -3.45 13.43
CA LEU A 507 5.26 -3.67 12.71
C LEU A 507 5.20 -2.83 11.42
N VAL A 508 5.57 -1.55 11.50
CA VAL A 508 5.61 -0.63 10.36
C VAL A 508 6.67 -1.06 9.33
N ALA A 509 7.86 -1.46 9.79
CA ALA A 509 8.93 -1.92 8.92
C ALA A 509 8.47 -3.14 8.11
N LYS A 510 7.90 -4.15 8.80
CA LYS A 510 7.38 -5.35 8.14
C LYS A 510 6.23 -5.05 7.19
N LEU A 511 5.30 -4.18 7.58
CA LEU A 511 4.21 -3.74 6.70
C LEU A 511 4.71 -3.11 5.40
N ASN A 512 5.79 -2.32 5.46
CA ASN A 512 6.37 -1.69 4.28
C ASN A 512 7.08 -2.70 3.37
N GLU A 513 7.63 -3.79 3.93
CA GLU A 513 8.20 -4.91 3.18
C GLU A 513 7.11 -5.76 2.50
N THR A 514 6.06 -6.13 3.24
CA THR A 514 5.04 -7.09 2.80
C THR A 514 3.96 -6.45 1.92
N VAL A 515 3.68 -5.16 2.11
CA VAL A 515 2.72 -4.40 1.30
C VAL A 515 3.42 -3.21 0.62
N PRO A 516 4.42 -3.46 -0.25
CA PRO A 516 5.16 -2.41 -0.93
C PRO A 516 4.26 -1.71 -1.94
N GLY A 517 4.31 -0.38 -1.98
CA GLY A 517 3.52 0.44 -2.92
C GLY A 517 2.31 1.15 -2.33
N GLN A 518 1.97 0.92 -1.05
CA GLN A 518 1.01 1.78 -0.34
C GLN A 518 1.73 2.89 0.41
N SER A 519 2.56 3.64 -0.32
CA SER A 519 3.33 4.76 0.23
C SER A 519 2.40 5.86 0.76
N ASN A 520 2.88 6.57 1.78
CA ASN A 520 2.31 7.78 2.37
C ASN A 520 2.29 9.00 1.40
N THR A 521 2.48 8.73 0.10
CA THR A 521 2.55 9.70 -1.00
C THR A 521 1.45 9.36 -1.99
N TYR A 522 0.61 10.34 -2.34
CA TYR A 522 -0.43 10.28 -3.37
C TYR A 522 0.02 9.48 -4.61
N TYR A 523 -0.25 8.18 -4.64
CA TYR A 523 -0.02 7.31 -5.79
C TYR A 523 -1.38 6.98 -6.40
N ASN A 524 -1.66 7.57 -7.56
CA ASN A 524 -2.79 7.20 -8.43
C ASN A 524 -2.45 5.95 -9.25
N GLY A 525 -2.09 4.86 -8.56
CA GLY A 525 -1.73 3.59 -9.18
C GLY A 525 -2.70 2.49 -8.75
N ASN A 526 -3.50 1.99 -9.69
CA ASN A 526 -4.43 0.88 -9.51
C ASN A 526 -3.69 -0.47 -9.46
N SER A 527 -2.76 -0.65 -8.53
CA SER A 527 -2.22 -1.98 -8.20
C SER A 527 -3.09 -2.60 -7.10
N ALA A 528 -3.82 -3.66 -7.46
CA ALA A 528 -4.53 -4.48 -6.49
C ALA A 528 -3.54 -4.92 -5.40
N ALA A 529 -3.81 -4.54 -4.16
CA ALA A 529 -2.93 -4.80 -3.03
C ALA A 529 -2.73 -6.33 -2.87
N THR A 530 -1.51 -6.82 -3.03
CA THR A 530 -1.14 -8.14 -2.52
C THR A 530 -1.01 -8.02 -1.02
N CYS A 531 -2.04 -8.44 -0.30
CA CYS A 531 -2.10 -8.35 1.16
C CYS A 531 -1.17 -9.31 1.90
N GLY A 532 -0.40 -10.11 1.16
CA GLY A 532 0.51 -11.10 1.74
C GLY A 532 -0.18 -12.00 2.74
N ASP A 533 0.58 -12.43 3.73
CA ASP A 533 0.15 -13.20 4.88
C ASP A 533 -0.15 -12.32 6.11
N ILE A 534 -0.37 -11.00 5.95
CA ILE A 534 -0.42 -10.08 7.10
C ILE A 534 -1.51 -10.44 8.13
N ASN A 535 -2.58 -11.11 7.72
CA ASN A 535 -3.63 -11.56 8.64
C ASN A 535 -3.16 -12.65 9.60
N THR A 536 -2.03 -13.32 9.33
CA THR A 536 -1.49 -14.33 10.24
C THR A 536 -0.73 -13.70 11.39
N TRP A 537 -0.33 -12.42 11.31
CA TRP A 537 0.59 -11.82 12.28
C TRP A 537 0.00 -11.70 13.70
N ASP A 538 0.79 -12.06 14.71
CA ASP A 538 0.51 -11.87 16.13
C ASP A 538 0.83 -10.43 16.56
N THR A 539 -0.20 -9.59 16.61
CA THR A 539 -0.05 -8.20 17.07
C THR A 539 -0.28 -8.01 18.57
N SER A 540 -0.33 -9.08 19.36
CA SER A 540 -0.75 -9.05 20.78
C SER A 540 0.14 -8.17 21.66
N LEU A 541 1.39 -7.93 21.29
CA LEU A 541 2.33 -7.08 22.04
C LEU A 541 2.22 -5.58 21.67
N ILE A 542 1.48 -5.24 20.62
CA ILE A 542 1.40 -3.88 20.11
C ILE A 542 0.43 -3.06 20.96
N THR A 543 0.94 -1.95 21.51
CA THR A 543 0.14 -1.02 22.32
C THR A 543 -0.24 0.27 21.60
N ASN A 544 0.39 0.55 20.45
CA ASN A 544 0.15 1.77 19.66
C ASN A 544 0.15 1.42 18.15
N MET A 545 -0.99 1.65 17.50
CA MET A 545 -1.21 1.46 16.06
C MET A 545 -1.52 2.78 15.33
N SER A 546 -1.18 3.92 15.94
CA SER A 546 -1.47 5.23 15.33
C SER A 546 -0.83 5.37 13.96
N SER A 547 -1.57 5.91 13.00
CA SER A 547 -1.14 6.18 11.61
C SER A 547 -0.62 4.96 10.82
N LEU A 548 -0.94 3.72 11.21
CA LEU A 548 -0.38 2.53 10.58
C LEU A 548 -0.70 2.41 9.07
N PHE A 549 -1.93 2.77 8.70
CA PHE A 549 -2.42 2.76 7.32
C PHE A 549 -2.88 4.15 6.84
N GLN A 550 -2.35 5.21 7.46
CA GLN A 550 -2.66 6.58 7.06
C GLN A 550 -2.22 6.83 5.61
N HIS A 551 -3.08 7.49 4.81
CA HIS A 551 -2.88 7.79 3.39
C HIS A 551 -2.70 6.57 2.48
N LYS A 552 -2.88 5.35 3.00
CA LYS A 552 -2.89 4.13 2.18
C LYS A 552 -4.25 4.00 1.50
N SER A 553 -4.46 4.80 0.45
CA SER A 553 -5.73 4.94 -0.26
C SER A 553 -6.34 3.58 -0.65
N SER A 554 -5.56 2.65 -1.18
CA SER A 554 -6.07 1.32 -1.60
C SER A 554 -5.95 0.19 -0.55
N PHE A 555 -5.65 0.48 0.72
CA PHE A 555 -5.53 -0.59 1.73
C PHE A 555 -6.89 -1.28 1.95
N ASN A 556 -6.94 -2.58 1.65
CA ASN A 556 -8.15 -3.40 1.71
C ASN A 556 -7.85 -4.83 2.17
N CYS A 557 -6.82 -4.97 3.01
CA CYS A 557 -6.34 -6.27 3.44
C CYS A 557 -7.11 -6.81 4.62
N ASP A 558 -7.21 -8.14 4.68
CA ASP A 558 -7.77 -8.83 5.83
C ASP A 558 -6.79 -8.72 7.00
N ILE A 559 -7.26 -8.13 8.09
CA ILE A 559 -6.57 -7.96 9.38
C ILE A 559 -7.51 -8.33 10.53
N SER A 560 -8.53 -9.14 10.23
CA SER A 560 -9.57 -9.55 11.19
C SER A 560 -9.00 -10.37 12.35
N ASN A 561 -7.89 -11.08 12.16
CA ASN A 561 -7.25 -11.92 13.18
C ASN A 561 -6.22 -11.18 14.03
N TRP A 562 -5.95 -9.91 13.76
CA TRP A 562 -5.02 -9.13 14.59
C TRP A 562 -5.54 -8.99 16.01
N ASP A 563 -4.72 -9.39 16.99
CA ASP A 563 -4.99 -9.13 18.40
C ASP A 563 -4.65 -7.66 18.71
N VAL A 564 -5.70 -6.85 18.89
CA VAL A 564 -5.60 -5.44 19.28
C VAL A 564 -5.97 -5.21 20.75
N SER A 565 -6.13 -6.28 21.54
CA SER A 565 -6.63 -6.18 22.91
C SER A 565 -5.70 -5.37 23.83
N ASN A 566 -4.41 -5.26 23.53
CA ASN A 566 -3.45 -4.42 24.26
C ASN A 566 -3.27 -3.00 23.68
N VAL A 567 -3.93 -2.67 22.58
CA VAL A 567 -3.78 -1.37 21.90
C VAL A 567 -4.49 -0.27 22.69
N THR A 568 -3.77 0.84 22.92
CA THR A 568 -4.26 2.03 23.63
C THR A 568 -4.44 3.23 22.70
N ASN A 569 -3.79 3.24 21.53
CA ASN A 569 -3.84 4.35 20.58
C ASN A 569 -4.01 3.84 19.14
N MET A 570 -5.11 4.26 18.50
CA MET A 570 -5.45 3.98 17.09
C MET A 570 -5.64 5.26 16.27
N SER A 571 -5.11 6.39 16.75
CA SER A 571 -5.29 7.70 16.11
C SER A 571 -4.79 7.68 14.66
N HIS A 572 -5.56 8.22 13.71
CA HIS A 572 -5.24 8.30 12.29
C HIS A 572 -4.99 6.96 11.57
N MET A 573 -5.28 5.80 12.20
CA MET A 573 -4.87 4.49 11.68
C MET A 573 -5.33 4.22 10.24
N PHE A 574 -6.54 4.63 9.85
CA PHE A 574 -7.11 4.48 8.50
C PHE A 574 -7.51 5.82 7.89
N ARG A 575 -6.85 6.92 8.29
CA ARG A 575 -7.13 8.24 7.73
C ARG A 575 -6.76 8.29 6.23
N ASP A 576 -7.64 8.86 5.41
CA ASP A 576 -7.51 8.96 3.95
C ASP A 576 -7.38 7.59 3.25
N ASN A 577 -8.00 6.55 3.81
CA ASN A 577 -8.10 5.22 3.20
C ASN A 577 -9.38 5.10 2.34
N SER A 578 -9.24 4.93 1.03
CA SER A 578 -10.36 4.66 0.12
C SER A 578 -10.74 3.17 -0.02
N GLY A 579 -10.10 2.29 0.77
CA GLY A 579 -10.51 0.89 0.93
C GLY A 579 -11.93 0.75 1.48
N THR A 580 -12.65 -0.24 0.98
CA THR A 580 -14.09 -0.42 1.28
C THR A 580 -14.39 -1.68 2.10
N SER A 581 -13.40 -2.57 2.27
CA SER A 581 -13.53 -3.88 2.89
C SER A 581 -12.42 -4.13 3.93
N ILE A 582 -12.56 -3.56 5.13
CA ILE A 582 -11.64 -3.77 6.26
C ILE A 582 -12.40 -4.45 7.42
N PRO A 583 -12.29 -5.78 7.60
CA PRO A 583 -13.14 -6.58 8.50
C PRO A 583 -12.72 -6.49 9.98
N ILE A 584 -12.81 -5.31 10.59
CA ILE A 584 -12.36 -5.03 11.97
C ILE A 584 -13.48 -5.06 13.03
N GLY A 585 -14.68 -5.50 12.66
CA GLY A 585 -15.84 -5.51 13.56
C GLY A 585 -15.66 -6.43 14.78
N SER A 586 -14.80 -7.45 14.69
CA SER A 586 -14.48 -8.42 15.74
C SER A 586 -13.40 -7.98 16.73
N TRP A 587 -12.73 -6.85 16.49
CA TRP A 587 -11.62 -6.38 17.31
C TRP A 587 -12.04 -6.03 18.75
N ASP A 588 -11.24 -6.47 19.74
CA ASP A 588 -11.39 -6.04 21.12
C ASP A 588 -10.70 -4.68 21.35
N VAL A 589 -11.46 -3.60 21.22
CA VAL A 589 -10.97 -2.23 21.43
C VAL A 589 -11.13 -1.73 22.88
N SER A 590 -11.39 -2.63 23.85
CA SER A 590 -11.74 -2.25 25.24
C SER A 590 -10.63 -1.54 26.02
N ASN A 591 -9.38 -1.59 25.53
CA ASN A 591 -8.24 -0.88 26.08
C ASN A 591 -7.87 0.42 25.33
N VAL A 592 -8.54 0.73 24.21
CA VAL A 592 -8.23 1.91 23.41
C VAL A 592 -8.66 3.19 24.13
N VAL A 593 -7.76 4.18 24.16
CA VAL A 593 -7.95 5.50 24.78
C VAL A 593 -8.04 6.61 23.73
N HIS A 594 -7.29 6.50 22.62
CA HIS A 594 -7.21 7.51 21.57
C HIS A 594 -7.68 6.97 20.20
N MET A 595 -8.74 7.55 19.64
CA MET A 595 -9.29 7.22 18.30
C MET A 595 -9.37 8.46 17.38
N THR A 596 -8.57 9.49 17.66
CA THR A 596 -8.56 10.74 16.89
C THR A 596 -8.38 10.47 15.41
N MET A 597 -9.33 10.93 14.59
CA MET A 597 -9.30 10.84 13.11
C MET A 597 -9.04 9.43 12.57
N MET A 598 -9.39 8.36 13.30
CA MET A 598 -9.09 6.99 12.90
C MET A 598 -9.61 6.64 11.49
N PHE A 599 -10.80 7.12 11.12
CA PHE A 599 -11.46 6.87 9.83
C PHE A 599 -11.73 8.17 9.05
N ALA A 600 -11.02 9.26 9.35
CA ALA A 600 -11.22 10.52 8.65
C ALA A 600 -10.93 10.37 7.15
N TYR A 601 -11.79 10.91 6.29
CA TYR A 601 -11.70 10.88 4.82
C TYR A 601 -11.58 9.46 4.23
N SER A 602 -12.04 8.45 4.98
CA SER A 602 -12.05 7.07 4.52
C SER A 602 -13.38 6.69 3.85
N ARG A 603 -13.41 5.52 3.20
CA ARG A 603 -14.65 4.89 2.71
C ARG A 603 -15.16 3.76 3.61
N PHE A 604 -14.72 3.74 4.87
CA PHE A 604 -15.07 2.72 5.84
C PHE A 604 -16.56 2.75 6.20
N ASN A 605 -17.25 1.60 6.14
CA ASN A 605 -18.66 1.48 6.54
C ASN A 605 -18.99 0.08 7.12
N HIS A 606 -18.04 -0.60 7.75
CA HIS A 606 -18.31 -1.89 8.41
C HIS A 606 -18.92 -1.73 9.79
N ASP A 607 -19.74 -2.70 10.18
CA ASP A 607 -20.37 -2.73 11.49
C ASP A 607 -19.32 -2.81 12.61
N ILE A 608 -19.33 -1.80 13.46
CA ILE A 608 -18.51 -1.62 14.66
C ILE A 608 -19.38 -1.34 15.89
N SER A 609 -20.67 -1.68 15.82
CA SER A 609 -21.65 -1.43 16.89
C SER A 609 -21.34 -2.19 18.20
N ASN A 610 -20.57 -3.28 18.10
CA ASN A 610 -20.17 -4.13 19.24
C ASN A 610 -18.89 -3.66 19.95
N TRP A 611 -18.21 -2.62 19.46
CA TRP A 611 -16.99 -2.10 20.07
C TRP A 611 -17.24 -1.54 21.48
N ASN A 612 -16.40 -1.93 22.44
CA ASN A 612 -16.41 -1.38 23.79
C ASN A 612 -15.56 -0.11 23.86
N THR A 613 -16.19 1.06 23.74
CA THR A 613 -15.53 2.38 23.74
C THR A 613 -15.38 3.01 25.13
N SER A 614 -15.67 2.27 26.21
CA SER A 614 -15.77 2.82 27.57
C SER A 614 -14.50 3.47 28.13
N LYS A 615 -13.32 3.21 27.55
CA LYS A 615 -12.04 3.84 27.93
C LYS A 615 -11.60 4.98 27.00
N VAL A 616 -12.30 5.20 25.90
CA VAL A 616 -11.92 6.21 24.91
C VAL A 616 -12.14 7.61 25.49
N ILE A 617 -11.12 8.46 25.38
CA ILE A 617 -11.15 9.85 25.86
C ILE A 617 -11.14 10.83 24.67
N GLN A 618 -10.53 10.46 23.55
CA GLN A 618 -10.41 11.31 22.36
C GLN A 618 -11.04 10.64 21.12
N MET A 619 -12.08 11.28 20.57
CA MET A 619 -12.77 10.86 19.33
C MET A 619 -12.82 11.99 18.28
N GLN A 620 -11.98 13.01 18.43
CA GLN A 620 -11.94 14.15 17.52
C GLN A 620 -11.80 13.67 16.07
N GLY A 621 -12.71 14.12 15.19
CA GLY A 621 -12.65 13.87 13.76
C GLY A 621 -12.71 12.40 13.35
N MET A 622 -13.14 11.46 14.22
CA MET A 622 -13.05 10.02 13.95
C MET A 622 -13.65 9.62 12.60
N PHE A 623 -14.76 10.23 12.18
CA PHE A 623 -15.43 10.00 10.89
C PHE A 623 -15.52 11.27 10.02
N GLN A 624 -14.66 12.26 10.26
CA GLN A 624 -14.64 13.50 9.48
C GLN A 624 -14.43 13.19 7.98
N GLY A 625 -15.29 13.66 7.08
CA GLY A 625 -15.16 13.47 5.64
C GLY A 625 -15.37 12.03 5.16
N ASN A 626 -15.73 11.10 6.04
CA ASN A 626 -16.17 9.78 5.61
C ASN A 626 -17.61 9.89 5.08
N THR A 627 -17.77 9.96 3.77
CA THR A 627 -19.06 10.25 3.11
C THR A 627 -20.01 9.06 3.06
N VAL A 628 -19.60 7.87 3.52
CA VAL A 628 -20.38 6.61 3.37
C VAL A 628 -20.73 5.93 4.69
N PHE A 629 -20.09 6.32 5.80
CA PHE A 629 -20.29 5.70 7.10
C PHE A 629 -21.69 5.97 7.66
N ASN A 630 -22.45 4.92 7.96
CA ASN A 630 -23.81 5.02 8.50
C ASN A 630 -24.17 3.84 9.45
N GLN A 631 -23.22 3.38 10.26
CA GLN A 631 -23.37 2.21 11.13
C GLN A 631 -23.94 2.56 12.52
N PRO A 632 -24.70 1.64 13.15
CA PRO A 632 -25.47 1.93 14.37
C PRO A 632 -24.58 1.99 15.63
N ILE A 633 -23.87 3.10 15.81
CA ILE A 633 -22.96 3.35 16.95
C ILE A 633 -23.65 3.96 18.18
N GLY A 634 -24.99 3.99 18.21
CA GLY A 634 -25.76 4.54 19.34
C GLY A 634 -25.60 3.76 20.65
N SER A 635 -25.05 2.54 20.61
CA SER A 635 -24.73 1.68 21.77
C SER A 635 -23.39 2.00 22.44
N TRP A 636 -22.54 2.82 21.81
CA TRP A 636 -21.21 3.14 22.33
C TRP A 636 -21.27 3.89 23.67
N ASN A 637 -20.34 3.56 24.56
CA ASN A 637 -20.16 4.29 25.81
C ASN A 637 -19.15 5.42 25.60
N VAL A 638 -19.65 6.64 25.44
CA VAL A 638 -18.84 7.85 25.26
C VAL A 638 -18.69 8.70 26.53
N SER A 639 -19.05 8.16 27.71
CA SER A 639 -19.11 8.93 28.95
C SER A 639 -17.75 9.46 29.42
N ASN A 640 -16.63 8.96 28.91
CA ASN A 640 -15.28 9.42 29.23
C ASN A 640 -14.68 10.34 28.15
N VAL A 641 -15.37 10.54 27.03
CA VAL A 641 -14.89 11.37 25.94
C VAL A 641 -14.98 12.84 26.33
N THR A 642 -13.89 13.59 26.13
CA THR A 642 -13.88 15.04 26.37
C THR A 642 -13.97 15.84 25.07
N ASN A 643 -13.33 15.37 23.99
CA ASN A 643 -13.28 16.08 22.71
C ASN A 643 -13.97 15.30 21.58
N MET A 644 -15.04 15.90 21.02
CA MET A 644 -15.82 15.41 19.87
C MET A 644 -15.80 16.39 18.69
N CYS A 645 -14.87 17.35 18.66
CA CYS A 645 -14.76 18.26 17.53
C CYS A 645 -14.59 17.49 16.21
N TRP A 646 -15.26 17.95 15.15
CA TRP A 646 -15.22 17.38 13.80
C TRP A 646 -15.70 15.93 13.67
N MET A 647 -16.25 15.28 14.71
CA MET A 647 -16.47 13.83 14.74
C MET A 647 -17.22 13.28 13.51
N PHE A 648 -18.24 14.00 13.02
CA PHE A 648 -19.01 13.68 11.82
C PHE A 648 -19.03 14.81 10.79
N ALA A 649 -18.07 15.75 10.86
CA ALA A 649 -18.01 16.84 9.89
C ALA A 649 -17.83 16.30 8.47
N PHE A 650 -18.53 16.85 7.49
CA PHE A 650 -18.53 16.42 6.09
C PHE A 650 -18.97 14.95 5.86
N ASN A 651 -19.58 14.30 6.86
CA ASN A 651 -20.16 12.96 6.70
C ASN A 651 -21.60 13.07 6.16
N SER A 652 -21.73 13.04 4.84
CA SER A 652 -23.02 13.23 4.16
C SER A 652 -24.02 12.09 4.31
N SER A 653 -23.60 10.88 4.72
CA SER A 653 -24.48 9.70 4.81
C SER A 653 -24.98 9.37 6.22
N PHE A 654 -24.28 9.84 7.26
CA PHE A 654 -24.57 9.43 8.63
C PHE A 654 -25.91 9.97 9.15
N ASN A 655 -26.80 9.07 9.58
CA ASN A 655 -28.10 9.42 10.15
C ASN A 655 -28.58 8.40 11.20
N GLN A 656 -27.67 7.93 12.06
CA GLN A 656 -27.97 6.95 13.11
C GLN A 656 -28.29 7.62 14.46
N PRO A 657 -29.18 7.02 15.28
CA PRO A 657 -29.60 7.62 16.55
C PRO A 657 -28.45 7.66 17.57
N LEU A 658 -28.20 8.85 18.12
CA LEU A 658 -27.16 9.12 19.13
C LEU A 658 -27.74 9.59 20.49
N SER A 659 -29.06 9.50 20.67
CA SER A 659 -29.77 10.06 21.83
C SER A 659 -29.42 9.40 23.18
N ASN A 660 -28.80 8.21 23.15
CA ASN A 660 -28.37 7.46 24.33
C ASN A 660 -26.92 7.79 24.77
N TRP A 661 -26.20 8.59 23.99
CA TRP A 661 -24.84 8.98 24.36
C TRP A 661 -24.84 9.89 25.59
N ASP A 662 -24.04 9.51 26.59
CA ASP A 662 -23.74 10.36 27.73
C ASP A 662 -22.60 11.31 27.38
N VAL A 663 -22.94 12.54 26.98
CA VAL A 663 -21.97 13.57 26.61
C VAL A 663 -21.64 14.55 27.75
N SER A 664 -22.04 14.23 28.99
CA SER A 664 -21.88 15.14 30.14
C SER A 664 -20.43 15.50 30.45
N ASN A 665 -19.44 14.70 30.01
CA ASN A 665 -18.02 15.01 30.20
C ASN A 665 -17.36 15.71 28.99
N VAL A 666 -18.11 15.96 27.91
CA VAL A 666 -17.58 16.60 26.71
C VAL A 666 -17.41 18.10 26.94
N ASP A 667 -16.23 18.63 26.63
CA ASP A 667 -15.90 20.06 26.71
C ASP A 667 -15.82 20.75 25.34
N LEU A 668 -15.54 19.99 24.27
CA LEU A 668 -15.36 20.48 22.90
C LEU A 668 -16.23 19.72 21.88
N MET A 669 -17.15 20.42 21.21
CA MET A 669 -18.05 19.89 20.15
C MET A 669 -18.00 20.71 18.84
N CYS A 670 -16.92 21.47 18.63
CA CYS A 670 -16.77 22.31 17.45
C CYS A 670 -16.90 21.52 16.13
N HIS A 671 -17.71 22.01 15.20
CA HIS A 671 -17.93 21.43 13.86
C HIS A 671 -18.45 19.98 13.85
N MET A 672 -18.96 19.45 14.96
CA MET A 672 -19.26 18.01 15.10
C MET A 672 -20.13 17.44 13.98
N PHE A 673 -21.12 18.20 13.48
CA PHE A 673 -22.01 17.83 12.38
C PHE A 673 -22.01 18.87 11.23
N GLN A 674 -20.91 19.63 11.08
CA GLN A 674 -20.77 20.53 9.93
C GLN A 674 -20.93 19.72 8.64
N GLU A 675 -21.78 20.13 7.71
CA GLU A 675 -21.99 19.45 6.42
C GLU A 675 -22.40 17.97 6.52
N ALA A 676 -22.89 17.54 7.69
CA ALA A 676 -23.53 16.23 7.85
C ALA A 676 -24.95 16.29 7.25
N SER A 677 -25.03 16.24 5.92
CA SER A 677 -26.23 16.62 5.16
C SER A 677 -27.45 15.72 5.38
N ALA A 678 -27.25 14.43 5.71
CA ALA A 678 -28.34 13.49 6.00
C ALA A 678 -28.76 13.44 7.48
N PHE A 679 -27.96 14.00 8.40
CA PHE A 679 -28.16 13.83 9.83
C PHE A 679 -29.38 14.62 10.32
N ASN A 680 -30.36 13.93 10.91
CA ASN A 680 -31.57 14.55 11.46
C ASN A 680 -32.12 13.77 12.67
N GLN A 681 -31.24 13.36 13.58
CA GLN A 681 -31.60 12.59 14.77
C GLN A 681 -31.73 13.48 16.01
N PRO A 682 -32.67 13.19 16.94
CA PRO A 682 -32.89 14.02 18.10
C PRO A 682 -31.72 13.97 19.09
N LEU A 683 -31.22 15.15 19.48
CA LEU A 683 -30.13 15.35 20.44
C LEU A 683 -30.58 16.12 21.71
N ASN A 684 -31.89 16.31 21.88
CA ASN A 684 -32.46 17.11 22.96
C ASN A 684 -32.19 16.57 24.37
N ASN A 685 -31.79 15.30 24.50
CA ASN A 685 -31.47 14.66 25.78
C ASN A 685 -29.99 14.78 26.19
N TRP A 686 -29.14 15.35 25.33
CA TRP A 686 -27.72 15.54 25.64
C TRP A 686 -27.53 16.57 26.75
N ASP A 687 -26.74 16.21 27.77
CA ASP A 687 -26.28 17.15 28.79
C ASP A 687 -25.02 17.87 28.28
N VAL A 688 -25.22 19.07 27.75
CA VAL A 688 -24.14 19.93 27.23
C VAL A 688 -23.65 20.97 28.25
N SER A 689 -24.02 20.83 29.53
CA SER A 689 -23.71 21.83 30.58
C SER A 689 -22.20 22.00 30.86
N ASN A 690 -21.36 21.07 30.40
CA ASN A 690 -19.90 21.16 30.47
C ASN A 690 -19.23 21.64 29.17
N VAL A 691 -19.97 21.74 28.07
CA VAL A 691 -19.44 22.14 26.77
C VAL A 691 -19.05 23.62 26.79
N THR A 692 -17.85 23.92 26.29
CA THR A 692 -17.31 25.28 26.22
C THR A 692 -17.25 25.84 24.80
N GLN A 693 -17.20 24.95 23.79
CA GLN A 693 -17.09 25.31 22.37
C GLN A 693 -18.04 24.47 21.50
N ILE A 694 -18.91 25.15 20.74
CA ILE A 694 -19.87 24.54 19.79
C ILE A 694 -19.85 25.21 18.41
N GLN A 695 -18.74 25.87 18.05
CA GLN A 695 -18.67 26.64 16.81
C GLN A 695 -19.05 25.76 15.60
N ASN A 696 -19.90 26.27 14.72
CA ASN A 696 -20.34 25.63 13.47
C ASN A 696 -20.80 24.18 13.62
N ILE A 697 -21.37 23.82 14.78
CA ILE A 697 -21.77 22.44 15.07
C ILE A 697 -22.73 21.86 14.02
N PHE A 698 -23.62 22.66 13.43
CA PHE A 698 -24.58 22.26 12.38
C PHE A 698 -24.47 23.09 11.09
N ALA A 699 -23.36 23.81 10.87
CA ALA A 699 -23.22 24.62 9.66
C ALA A 699 -23.38 23.76 8.40
N TRP A 700 -24.22 24.17 7.45
CA TRP A 700 -24.56 23.42 6.22
C TRP A 700 -25.10 21.99 6.44
N SER A 701 -25.60 21.66 7.63
CA SER A 701 -26.34 20.40 7.85
C SER A 701 -27.78 20.56 7.34
N TYR A 702 -27.97 20.29 6.05
CA TYR A 702 -29.21 20.60 5.31
C TYR A 702 -30.47 19.89 5.83
N ALA A 703 -30.35 18.69 6.40
CA ALA A 703 -31.50 17.94 6.91
C ALA A 703 -31.84 18.20 8.38
N TYR A 704 -30.94 18.81 9.16
CA TYR A 704 -31.09 18.86 10.61
C TYR A 704 -32.17 19.87 11.05
N ASP A 705 -33.29 19.35 11.55
CA ASP A 705 -34.44 20.13 12.02
C ASP A 705 -34.97 19.58 13.35
N GLN A 706 -34.13 19.59 14.38
CA GLN A 706 -34.48 19.11 15.72
C GLN A 706 -34.53 20.22 16.75
N ASP A 707 -35.34 20.02 17.80
CA ASP A 707 -35.46 20.94 18.92
C ASP A 707 -34.27 20.78 19.88
N LEU A 708 -33.50 21.85 20.08
CA LEU A 708 -32.34 21.89 20.99
C LEU A 708 -32.56 22.82 22.19
N SER A 709 -33.79 23.31 22.40
CA SER A 709 -34.09 24.30 23.45
C SER A 709 -33.84 23.83 24.88
N SER A 710 -33.64 22.53 25.10
CA SER A 710 -33.31 21.93 26.39
C SER A 710 -31.83 22.00 26.77
N TRP A 711 -30.94 22.37 25.84
CA TRP A 711 -29.50 22.42 26.10
C TRP A 711 -29.13 23.54 27.07
N ASP A 712 -28.37 23.20 28.12
CA ASP A 712 -27.75 24.18 29.02
C ASP A 712 -26.51 24.79 28.38
N THR A 713 -26.65 25.98 27.82
CA THR A 713 -25.57 26.69 27.13
C THR A 713 -24.74 27.57 28.07
N SER A 714 -24.96 27.56 29.38
CA SER A 714 -24.38 28.56 30.31
C SER A 714 -22.85 28.61 30.36
N LYS A 715 -22.15 27.52 30.00
CA LYS A 715 -20.68 27.45 29.96
C LYS A 715 -20.05 27.68 28.59
N ILE A 716 -20.84 27.81 27.55
CA ILE A 716 -20.35 28.01 26.18
C ILE A 716 -19.77 29.42 26.09
N ARG A 717 -18.49 29.53 25.73
CA ARG A 717 -17.73 30.79 25.78
C ARG A 717 -17.39 31.36 24.41
N SER A 718 -17.35 30.53 23.39
CA SER A 718 -16.92 30.90 22.05
C SER A 718 -17.55 29.98 21.02
N GLY A 719 -17.96 30.56 19.89
CA GLY A 719 -18.41 29.85 18.71
C GLY A 719 -19.68 30.41 18.13
N TYR A 720 -19.60 30.91 16.89
CA TYR A 720 -20.76 31.09 16.04
C TYR A 720 -21.49 29.74 15.92
N PHE A 721 -22.77 29.66 16.29
CA PHE A 721 -23.51 28.39 16.32
C PHE A 721 -23.54 27.72 14.94
N GLY A 722 -23.50 28.51 13.86
CA GLY A 722 -23.49 28.06 12.47
C GLY A 722 -24.81 27.47 11.98
N GLY A 723 -25.79 27.23 12.86
CA GLY A 723 -27.11 26.72 12.52
C GLY A 723 -28.13 27.76 12.02
N PHE A 724 -27.79 29.05 12.03
CA PHE A 724 -28.73 30.11 11.67
C PHE A 724 -28.33 30.91 10.42
N GLY A 725 -27.04 31.14 10.17
CA GLY A 725 -26.53 31.81 8.96
C GLY A 725 -26.03 30.89 7.83
N HIS A 726 -25.56 29.67 8.12
CA HIS A 726 -25.04 28.75 7.12
C HIS A 726 -26.03 27.61 6.82
N GLN A 727 -27.04 27.88 5.98
CA GLN A 727 -27.93 26.90 5.31
C GLN A 727 -28.35 25.63 6.09
N ALA A 728 -28.41 25.64 7.42
CA ALA A 728 -28.83 24.48 8.20
C ALA A 728 -30.34 24.27 8.07
N GLY A 729 -30.77 23.00 8.13
CA GLY A 729 -32.15 22.55 7.90
C GLY A 729 -33.20 23.03 8.91
N PHE A 730 -32.82 23.82 9.92
CA PHE A 730 -33.73 24.24 10.96
C PHE A 730 -34.93 25.01 10.41
N SER A 731 -36.12 24.51 10.72
CA SER A 731 -37.39 25.20 10.50
C SER A 731 -37.46 26.49 11.33
N SER A 732 -38.27 27.45 10.89
CA SER A 732 -38.53 28.67 11.67
C SER A 732 -38.97 28.38 13.11
N THR A 733 -39.75 27.31 13.31
CA THR A 733 -40.20 26.88 14.64
C THR A 733 -39.03 26.49 15.54
N ASN A 734 -38.14 25.62 15.07
CA ASN A 734 -36.99 25.19 15.87
C ASN A 734 -35.96 26.32 16.04
N LYS A 735 -35.74 27.14 15.01
CA LYS A 735 -34.95 28.37 15.10
C LYS A 735 -35.40 29.25 16.27
N CYS A 736 -36.71 29.47 16.41
CA CYS A 736 -37.23 30.32 17.48
C CYS A 736 -37.08 29.74 18.88
N LYS A 737 -37.40 28.45 19.06
CA LYS A 737 -37.23 27.79 20.36
C LYS A 737 -35.77 27.83 20.82
N ILE A 738 -34.84 27.55 19.90
CA ILE A 738 -33.40 27.54 20.19
C ILE A 738 -32.93 28.96 20.51
N HIS A 739 -33.30 29.96 19.70
CA HIS A 739 -32.96 31.35 19.97
C HIS A 739 -33.47 31.81 21.34
N ASP A 740 -34.74 31.53 21.67
CA ASP A 740 -35.32 31.90 22.95
C ASP A 740 -34.63 31.25 24.14
N ALA A 741 -34.15 30.01 23.99
CA ALA A 741 -33.41 29.31 25.01
C ALA A 741 -31.98 29.83 25.17
N PHE A 742 -31.30 30.16 24.07
CA PHE A 742 -29.85 30.41 24.08
C PHE A 742 -29.49 31.90 24.20
N LYS A 743 -30.41 32.82 23.92
CA LYS A 743 -30.18 34.29 23.94
C LYS A 743 -29.69 34.88 25.28
N SER A 744 -29.83 34.15 26.39
CA SER A 744 -29.29 34.61 27.68
C SER A 744 -27.78 34.35 27.84
N ASN A 745 -27.19 33.51 27.00
CA ASN A 745 -25.75 33.29 27.00
C ASN A 745 -25.04 34.49 26.34
N PRO A 746 -24.08 35.16 27.00
CA PRO A 746 -23.31 36.26 26.41
C PRO A 746 -22.51 35.90 25.15
N ALA A 747 -22.16 34.63 24.94
CA ALA A 747 -21.49 34.13 23.74
C ALA A 747 -22.47 33.89 22.57
N TRP A 748 -23.78 34.04 22.78
CA TRP A 748 -24.78 33.93 21.73
C TRP A 748 -24.76 35.18 20.84
N THR A 749 -24.28 35.03 19.60
CA THR A 749 -24.11 36.15 18.65
C THR A 749 -25.19 36.21 17.57
N GLU A 750 -26.14 35.28 17.54
CA GLU A 750 -27.21 35.24 16.53
C GLU A 750 -28.35 36.20 16.93
N ASP A 751 -28.42 37.36 16.28
CA ASP A 751 -29.43 38.40 16.55
C ASP A 751 -30.75 38.13 15.80
N SER A 752 -31.85 38.05 16.55
CA SER A 752 -33.23 38.01 16.03
C SER A 752 -33.60 39.19 15.11
N SER A 753 -32.92 40.34 15.21
CA SER A 753 -33.21 41.53 14.40
C SER A 753 -32.77 41.37 12.94
N GLN A 754 -31.77 40.52 12.68
CA GLN A 754 -31.29 40.21 11.33
C GLN A 754 -31.99 39.01 10.70
N ASN A 755 -32.91 38.34 11.41
CA ASN A 755 -33.55 37.16 10.88
C ASN A 755 -34.96 36.90 11.48
N PRO A 756 -36.04 37.16 10.72
CA PRO A 756 -37.39 37.33 11.25
C PRO A 756 -38.14 35.99 11.44
N TRP A 757 -37.49 34.93 11.91
CA TRP A 757 -38.11 33.60 11.98
C TRP A 757 -39.26 33.49 13.01
N CYS A 758 -39.31 34.40 13.99
CA CYS A 758 -40.18 34.30 15.17
C CYS A 758 -41.39 35.23 15.16
N ASN A 759 -41.70 35.80 14.00
CA ASN A 759 -42.84 36.70 13.79
C ASN A 759 -43.97 36.03 13.02
#